data_AF-A0A6I7MYA6-F1
#
_entry.id   AF-A0A6I7MYA6-F1
#
_cell.length_a   1.000
_cell.length_b   1.000
_cell.length_c   1.000
_cell.angle_alpha   90.00
_cell.angle_beta   90.00
_cell.angle_gamma   90.00
#
_symmetry.space_group_name_H-M   'P 1'
#
loop_
_entity.id
_entity.type
_entity.pdbx_description
1 polymer ?
#
loop_
_entity_poly.entity_id
_entity_poly.type
_entity_poly.pdbx_seq_one_letter_code
_entity_poly.pdbx_strand_id
1 'polypeptide(L)'
;MHTIKNTISLLFTFLWITIPGFLSAQSALEEAGRLPISTYLPEKYKGAYQVWSAIQSEDGLMYFGTSNGLIEYDGVNWRNVFGENDSRNHVRYLAKDKKGRIFYAGTDAYGYLERDAKGETQPVSFLHLIPEEYLPLGTIWTIQLKDNYIYLQARDKILRLELSLDLELKSLKNWKAETAFMYSFLLDDTLFIHQIEKGLYKLKGEDIVLIPGTEALGRERLTVMLPYGNDNSKQYLLGHINAGFYLWDGELLQKFPSQVDPYLKGGSQLYKGELLDNGDYALSLLGGGFLIMNSIGEVIRTINKSNGLQADNVISAYEDLSGGLWLTTDKGMARVEINTPALLYGEEIGISSSVNAIEKIGDDLFVGTTNGLLKFNEKEKTFQPAPGTNTGQLLDLLKDGEDLIIPGNQFQILRAGKIIPLENPKNRSFPNVLFIQKNNPNILYVGHGSGVAVYSRGLLPEVPWEYLGEIEGVDRDIYYLRENREGELWAGTRSGFTFQVSKQENNLGGTDLNAYKVKSFQIENGSGWISAVNGEIYAQSYSGLQRFSKADGEFIKATEFDQIEANIIGIIEDPLKRVWVGTKSNEPILLIQNPDGTYEKNSNQGSMGQYLPSNNFLDADSSMWFVSSEGLIRYDPKKEVSTEKPFFTLLRRIETKTDTLELIRYGRDQGLEAIRLKDNSYRFEFAAPYFEEEKKTKYQTFLEGFDPDWVDWNDNKVKEYTNLPPAKYRFRVRAQNAVGKISEEAVFAFTVLPPWYATWWAYLIYFMILALIIFGIVKFQSERLLAKERERAREKELAQAKEIEKAYHKLKSTQAQLIQSEKMASLGELTAGIAHEIQNPLNFVNNFSEVSAELVEEIREARSERREAKGGMRDENDEMEDEILEDIKQNLEKIQHHGKRADAIVKGMLEHSKSGSGEKELTNLNTLAKEYLNLAYQGFKAKNKDGEIQLITDFDSSLPKIEIVRSDIGKVLLNIVINAFQATNEPSKGLKPLEGFKPFVTVSTKNLGDKIQISISDNGPGIPEAIRDKIFQPFFTTKPAGQGTGLGLSLSYDIIKAHGGEISVESSEGKGTEFIIQIPLV
;
A
#
# COMPACT_ATOMS: atom_id res chain seq x y z
N MET A 1 -68.68 -26.67 -12.28
CA MET A 1 -67.29 -26.26 -12.57
C MET A 1 -66.85 -24.99 -11.84
N HIS A 2 -67.76 -24.03 -11.56
CA HIS A 2 -67.43 -22.82 -10.82
C HIS A 2 -67.15 -23.04 -9.31
N THR A 3 -67.83 -24.02 -8.70
CA THR A 3 -67.65 -24.36 -7.28
C THR A 3 -66.32 -25.04 -7.00
N ILE A 4 -65.83 -25.89 -7.91
CA ILE A 4 -64.56 -26.63 -7.75
C ILE A 4 -63.33 -25.69 -7.85
N LYS A 5 -63.39 -24.62 -8.65
CA LYS A 5 -62.32 -23.60 -8.70
C LYS A 5 -62.20 -22.80 -7.40
N ASN A 6 -63.32 -22.46 -6.75
CA ASN A 6 -63.28 -21.75 -5.47
C ASN A 6 -62.83 -22.65 -4.32
N THR A 7 -63.15 -23.95 -4.34
CA THR A 7 -62.64 -24.87 -3.32
C THR A 7 -61.14 -25.14 -3.49
N ILE A 8 -60.62 -25.22 -4.73
CA ILE A 8 -59.18 -25.36 -4.99
C ILE A 8 -58.44 -24.06 -4.64
N SER A 9 -59.00 -22.88 -4.93
CA SER A 9 -58.41 -21.59 -4.54
C SER A 9 -58.40 -21.40 -3.02
N LEU A 10 -59.48 -21.76 -2.30
CA LEU A 10 -59.48 -21.73 -0.84
C LEU A 10 -58.54 -22.78 -0.22
N LEU A 11 -58.41 -23.98 -0.79
CA LEU A 11 -57.43 -24.98 -0.33
C LEU A 11 -55.98 -24.52 -0.54
N PHE A 12 -55.70 -23.80 -1.64
CA PHE A 12 -54.40 -23.16 -1.88
C PHE A 12 -54.12 -21.99 -0.93
N THR A 13 -55.15 -21.23 -0.55
CA THR A 13 -54.99 -20.10 0.39
C THR A 13 -54.90 -20.57 1.84
N PHE A 14 -55.55 -21.69 2.19
CA PHE A 14 -55.50 -22.25 3.54
C PHE A 14 -54.20 -23.02 3.82
N LEU A 15 -53.60 -23.67 2.81
CA LEU A 15 -52.28 -24.32 2.97
C LEU A 15 -51.14 -23.33 3.19
N TRP A 16 -51.28 -22.07 2.79
CA TRP A 16 -50.26 -21.02 2.99
C TRP A 16 -50.35 -20.31 4.35
N ILE A 17 -51.43 -20.53 5.13
CA ILE A 17 -51.62 -19.87 6.43
C ILE A 17 -51.27 -20.80 7.61
N THR A 18 -51.05 -22.10 7.39
CA THR A 18 -50.81 -23.08 8.47
C THR A 18 -49.58 -23.96 8.29
N ILE A 19 -48.56 -23.53 7.55
CA ILE A 19 -47.20 -24.06 7.75
C ILE A 19 -46.47 -22.98 8.56
N PRO A 20 -46.42 -23.08 9.91
CA PRO A 20 -45.34 -22.40 10.61
C PRO A 20 -44.07 -23.02 10.02
N GLY A 21 -43.32 -22.21 9.27
CA GLY A 21 -42.03 -22.64 8.75
C GLY A 21 -41.24 -23.16 9.92
N PHE A 22 -41.03 -24.48 9.95
CA PHE A 22 -39.89 -25.03 10.66
C PHE A 22 -38.68 -24.44 9.95
N LEU A 23 -38.23 -23.26 10.40
CA LEU A 23 -36.88 -22.82 10.15
C LEU A 23 -36.01 -23.93 10.73
N SER A 24 -35.46 -24.77 9.85
CA SER A 24 -34.37 -25.64 10.25
C SER A 24 -33.26 -24.76 10.84
N ALA A 25 -32.55 -25.25 11.86
CA ALA A 25 -31.40 -24.55 12.42
C ALA A 25 -30.41 -24.07 11.34
N GLN A 26 -30.25 -24.89 10.30
CA GLN A 26 -29.43 -24.59 9.12
C GLN A 26 -29.88 -23.31 8.40
N SER A 27 -31.19 -23.10 8.23
CA SER A 27 -31.72 -21.89 7.59
C SER A 27 -31.50 -20.62 8.43
N ALA A 28 -31.55 -20.72 9.76
CA ALA A 28 -31.28 -19.60 10.65
C ALA A 28 -29.77 -19.24 10.68
N LEU A 29 -28.90 -20.25 10.67
CA LEU A 29 -27.45 -20.10 10.55
C LEU A 29 -27.05 -19.46 9.22
N GLU A 30 -27.67 -19.89 8.12
CA GLU A 30 -27.44 -19.27 6.83
C GLU A 30 -27.85 -17.81 6.84
N GLU A 31 -29.01 -17.47 7.40
CA GLU A 31 -29.50 -16.10 7.48
C GLU A 31 -28.64 -15.21 8.39
N ALA A 32 -28.06 -15.77 9.44
CA ALA A 32 -27.15 -15.06 10.35
C ALA A 32 -25.76 -14.78 9.75
N GLY A 33 -25.30 -15.65 8.83
CA GLY A 33 -24.03 -15.49 8.15
C GLY A 33 -24.03 -14.27 7.25
N ARG A 34 -23.01 -13.40 7.39
CA ARG A 34 -22.86 -12.24 6.52
C ARG A 34 -22.04 -12.57 5.28
N LEU A 35 -22.35 -11.87 4.20
CA LEU A 35 -21.50 -11.87 3.02
C LEU A 35 -20.22 -11.05 3.30
N PRO A 36 -19.12 -11.28 2.57
CA PRO A 36 -17.99 -10.38 2.52
C PRO A 36 -18.44 -9.00 2.02
N ILE A 37 -18.09 -7.96 2.78
CA ILE A 37 -18.44 -6.56 2.50
C ILE A 37 -17.17 -5.72 2.55
N SER A 38 -16.91 -4.97 1.49
CA SER A 38 -15.91 -3.91 1.46
C SER A 38 -16.58 -2.56 1.68
N THR A 39 -16.27 -1.89 2.79
CA THR A 39 -16.89 -0.61 3.16
C THR A 39 -15.99 0.57 2.77
N TYR A 40 -16.59 1.61 2.18
CA TYR A 40 -15.92 2.85 1.78
C TYR A 40 -16.63 4.02 2.45
N LEU A 41 -16.01 4.53 3.51
CA LEU A 41 -16.49 5.69 4.26
C LEU A 41 -16.06 7.00 3.58
N PRO A 42 -16.74 8.13 3.86
CA PRO A 42 -16.49 9.43 3.23
C PRO A 42 -15.05 9.93 3.33
N GLU A 43 -14.35 9.57 4.40
CA GLU A 43 -12.95 9.91 4.62
C GLU A 43 -12.03 9.25 3.58
N LYS A 44 -12.39 8.06 3.08
CA LYS A 44 -11.59 7.31 2.09
C LYS A 44 -11.64 7.96 0.70
N TYR A 45 -12.81 8.46 0.30
CA TYR A 45 -13.01 9.08 -1.02
C TYR A 45 -13.09 10.62 -0.99
N LYS A 46 -12.95 11.24 0.18
CA LYS A 46 -13.00 12.70 0.41
C LYS A 46 -14.25 13.37 -0.18
N GLY A 47 -15.41 12.72 -0.07
CA GLY A 47 -16.69 13.21 -0.60
C GLY A 47 -17.77 13.33 0.47
N ALA A 48 -19.01 13.60 0.06
CA ALA A 48 -20.14 13.68 0.98
C ALA A 48 -20.52 12.31 1.59
N TYR A 49 -21.15 12.36 2.77
CA TYR A 49 -21.67 11.18 3.47
C TYR A 49 -22.69 10.40 2.67
N GLN A 50 -23.60 11.10 2.00
CA GLN A 50 -24.71 10.46 1.31
C GLN A 50 -24.39 10.24 -0.17
N VAL A 51 -24.53 8.99 -0.60
CA VAL A 51 -24.29 8.53 -1.96
C VAL A 51 -25.60 8.04 -2.56
N TRP A 52 -26.04 8.64 -3.66
CA TRP A 52 -27.39 8.48 -4.21
C TRP A 52 -27.51 7.44 -5.32
N SER A 53 -26.43 7.23 -6.06
CA SER A 53 -26.42 6.40 -7.26
C SER A 53 -25.00 5.92 -7.54
N ALA A 54 -24.90 4.71 -8.09
CA ALA A 54 -23.68 4.15 -8.65
C ALA A 54 -23.94 3.74 -10.11
N ILE A 55 -22.91 3.78 -10.95
CA ILE A 55 -22.93 3.22 -12.31
C ILE A 55 -21.51 2.89 -12.75
N GLN A 56 -21.35 1.92 -13.66
CA GLN A 56 -20.07 1.56 -14.24
C GLN A 56 -19.99 1.89 -15.73
N SER A 57 -18.85 2.45 -16.14
CA SER A 57 -18.52 2.66 -17.57
C SER A 57 -18.10 1.36 -18.25
N GLU A 58 -18.10 1.36 -19.58
CA GLU A 58 -17.59 0.24 -20.40
C GLU A 58 -16.09 -0.04 -20.18
N ASP A 59 -15.34 0.97 -19.72
CA ASP A 59 -13.94 0.83 -19.29
C ASP A 59 -13.81 0.46 -17.81
N GLY A 60 -14.87 -0.05 -17.18
CA GLY A 60 -14.81 -0.61 -15.83
C GLY A 60 -14.72 0.42 -14.69
N LEU A 61 -14.53 1.70 -14.99
CA LEU A 61 -14.53 2.77 -13.98
C LEU A 61 -15.91 2.89 -13.34
N MET A 62 -15.93 2.97 -12.00
CA MET A 62 -17.13 3.20 -11.22
C MET A 62 -17.34 4.70 -11.00
N TYR A 63 -18.59 5.14 -11.11
CA TYR A 63 -19.00 6.52 -10.85
C TYR A 63 -20.09 6.54 -9.80
N PHE A 64 -19.98 7.47 -8.85
CA PHE A 64 -20.92 7.63 -7.75
C PHE A 64 -21.43 9.07 -7.69
N GLY A 65 -22.75 9.22 -7.65
CA GLY A 65 -23.42 10.49 -7.46
C GLY A 65 -23.58 10.77 -5.96
N THR A 66 -23.11 11.92 -5.50
CA THR A 66 -23.12 12.30 -4.08
C THR A 66 -23.93 13.56 -3.84
N SER A 67 -24.20 13.87 -2.57
CA SER A 67 -24.74 15.17 -2.15
C SER A 67 -23.77 16.36 -2.33
N ASN A 68 -22.65 16.19 -3.00
CA ASN A 68 -21.74 17.30 -3.32
C ASN A 68 -20.99 17.10 -4.64
N GLY A 69 -21.54 16.32 -5.56
CA GLY A 69 -21.01 16.19 -6.91
C GLY A 69 -20.95 14.76 -7.39
N LEU A 70 -19.89 14.45 -8.10
CA LEU A 70 -19.68 13.14 -8.72
C LEU A 70 -18.23 12.72 -8.52
N ILE A 71 -18.06 11.47 -8.09
CA ILE A 71 -16.75 10.87 -7.85
C ILE A 71 -16.56 9.64 -8.73
N GLU A 72 -15.34 9.42 -9.16
CA GLU A 72 -14.87 8.31 -9.98
C GLU A 72 -13.95 7.41 -9.16
N TYR A 73 -14.03 6.09 -9.37
CA TYR A 73 -13.14 5.11 -8.77
C TYR A 73 -12.65 4.10 -9.81
N ASP A 74 -11.33 3.95 -9.89
CA ASP A 74 -10.65 3.06 -10.85
C ASP A 74 -10.10 1.77 -10.21
N GLY A 75 -10.49 1.48 -8.97
CA GLY A 75 -10.00 0.36 -8.16
C GLY A 75 -8.79 0.74 -7.30
N VAL A 76 -8.08 1.82 -7.65
CA VAL A 76 -6.89 2.28 -6.95
C VAL A 76 -7.09 3.66 -6.32
N ASN A 77 -7.58 4.62 -7.10
CA ASN A 77 -7.68 6.03 -6.75
C ASN A 77 -9.11 6.51 -6.85
N TRP A 78 -9.51 7.30 -5.86
CA TRP A 78 -10.74 8.10 -5.89
C TRP A 78 -10.43 9.46 -6.52
N ARG A 79 -11.22 9.87 -7.51
CA ARG A 79 -11.07 11.15 -8.19
C ARG A 79 -12.39 11.91 -8.15
N ASN A 80 -12.35 13.17 -7.70
CA ASN A 80 -13.49 14.07 -7.82
C ASN A 80 -13.62 14.48 -9.29
N VAL A 81 -14.75 14.18 -9.92
CA VAL A 81 -15.05 14.65 -11.28
C VAL A 81 -15.49 16.11 -11.22
N PHE A 82 -16.37 16.45 -10.27
CA PHE A 82 -16.73 17.83 -9.92
C PHE A 82 -17.43 17.91 -8.57
N GLY A 83 -17.59 19.15 -8.06
CA GLY A 83 -18.39 19.44 -6.87
C GLY A 83 -17.59 19.61 -5.57
N GLU A 84 -16.26 19.55 -5.64
CA GLU A 84 -15.40 19.84 -4.51
C GLU A 84 -15.61 21.30 -4.05
N ASN A 85 -16.23 21.46 -2.88
CA ASN A 85 -16.61 22.73 -2.22
C ASN A 85 -17.87 23.47 -2.72
N ASP A 86 -18.68 22.90 -3.63
CA ASP A 86 -19.98 23.48 -4.01
C ASP A 86 -21.14 22.54 -3.64
N SER A 87 -21.77 22.83 -2.49
CA SER A 87 -22.92 22.08 -1.97
C SER A 87 -24.18 22.18 -2.83
N ARG A 88 -24.17 22.95 -3.92
CA ARG A 88 -25.31 23.03 -4.85
C ARG A 88 -25.32 21.89 -5.86
N ASN A 89 -24.18 21.24 -6.10
CA ASN A 89 -24.03 20.23 -7.15
C ASN A 89 -24.44 18.83 -6.66
N HIS A 90 -25.73 18.61 -6.39
CA HIS A 90 -26.20 17.29 -5.98
C HIS A 90 -26.39 16.38 -7.20
N VAL A 91 -25.78 15.20 -7.21
CA VAL A 91 -26.05 14.16 -8.20
C VAL A 91 -26.85 13.04 -7.56
N ARG A 92 -28.06 12.82 -8.05
CA ARG A 92 -29.04 11.87 -7.49
C ARG A 92 -29.29 10.66 -8.37
N TYR A 93 -29.07 10.82 -9.67
CA TYR A 93 -29.38 9.81 -10.67
C TYR A 93 -28.29 9.78 -11.74
N LEU A 94 -27.93 8.55 -12.12
CA LEU A 94 -26.99 8.25 -13.19
C LEU A 94 -27.67 7.32 -14.18
N ALA A 95 -27.44 7.53 -15.46
CA ALA A 95 -27.98 6.70 -16.54
C ALA A 95 -26.93 6.53 -17.63
N LYS A 96 -26.98 5.42 -18.36
CA LYS A 96 -26.07 5.13 -19.48
C LYS A 96 -26.86 4.94 -20.76
N ASP A 97 -26.42 5.54 -21.87
CA ASP A 97 -27.04 5.31 -23.18
C ASP A 97 -26.53 4.01 -23.84
N LYS A 98 -27.09 3.67 -25.00
CA LYS A 98 -26.69 2.49 -25.79
C LYS A 98 -25.23 2.54 -26.28
N LYS A 99 -24.56 3.69 -26.23
CA LYS A 99 -23.16 3.87 -26.62
C LYS A 99 -22.20 3.86 -25.41
N GLY A 100 -22.71 3.70 -24.19
CA GLY A 100 -21.93 3.69 -22.98
C GLY A 100 -21.66 5.07 -22.36
N ARG A 101 -22.25 6.15 -22.90
CA ARG A 101 -22.09 7.50 -22.34
C ARG A 101 -22.93 7.64 -21.08
N ILE A 102 -22.31 8.19 -20.02
CA ILE A 102 -22.95 8.36 -18.72
C ILE A 102 -23.55 9.76 -18.61
N PHE A 103 -24.83 9.81 -18.25
CA PHE A 103 -25.61 11.01 -17.97
C PHE A 103 -25.81 11.13 -16.47
N TYR A 104 -25.78 12.36 -15.95
CA TYR A 104 -25.97 12.66 -14.54
C TYR A 104 -27.08 13.69 -14.36
N ALA A 105 -27.82 13.58 -13.25
CA ALA A 105 -28.77 14.59 -12.84
C ALA A 105 -29.00 14.62 -11.32
N GLY A 106 -29.36 15.80 -10.82
CA GLY A 106 -29.88 16.01 -9.48
C GLY A 106 -30.33 17.45 -9.29
N THR A 107 -29.86 18.12 -8.24
CA THR A 107 -30.23 19.52 -7.95
C THR A 107 -29.20 20.42 -8.63
N ASP A 108 -29.65 21.25 -9.57
CA ASP A 108 -28.80 22.21 -10.31
C ASP A 108 -27.57 21.62 -11.05
N ALA A 109 -27.44 20.30 -11.07
CA ALA A 109 -26.42 19.55 -11.79
C ALA A 109 -27.11 18.52 -12.71
N TYR A 110 -27.08 18.74 -14.02
CA TYR A 110 -27.61 17.81 -15.01
C TYR A 110 -26.86 17.94 -16.33
N GLY A 111 -26.48 16.81 -16.93
CA GLY A 111 -25.55 16.77 -18.05
C GLY A 111 -25.08 15.37 -18.40
N TYR A 112 -23.93 15.28 -19.05
CA TYR A 112 -23.25 14.02 -19.35
C TYR A 112 -21.76 14.10 -19.08
N LEU A 113 -21.13 12.94 -18.94
CA LEU A 113 -19.70 12.81 -18.76
C LEU A 113 -19.03 12.63 -20.12
N GLU A 114 -17.99 13.41 -20.34
CA GLU A 114 -17.10 13.30 -21.50
C GLU A 114 -15.66 13.15 -21.02
N ARG A 115 -14.78 12.62 -21.87
CA ARG A 115 -13.36 12.55 -21.56
C ARG A 115 -12.60 13.60 -22.34
N ASP A 116 -11.68 14.26 -21.66
CA ASP A 116 -10.75 15.15 -22.33
C ASP A 116 -9.62 14.38 -23.02
N ALA A 117 -8.74 15.12 -23.71
CA ALA A 117 -7.60 14.54 -24.41
C ALA A 117 -6.62 13.80 -23.48
N LYS A 118 -6.59 14.12 -22.18
CA LYS A 118 -5.74 13.50 -21.16
C LYS A 118 -6.36 12.24 -20.55
N GLY A 119 -7.58 11.89 -20.95
CA GLY A 119 -8.32 10.76 -20.41
C GLY A 119 -8.96 11.05 -19.04
N GLU A 120 -9.01 12.31 -18.62
CA GLU A 120 -9.74 12.74 -17.43
C GLU A 120 -11.22 12.94 -17.76
N THR A 121 -12.08 12.49 -16.85
CA THR A 121 -13.52 12.64 -17.00
C THR A 121 -13.94 14.06 -16.63
N GLN A 122 -14.67 14.73 -17.51
CA GLN A 122 -15.17 16.09 -17.33
C GLN A 122 -16.71 16.13 -17.45
N PRO A 123 -17.40 16.93 -16.63
CA PRO A 123 -18.84 17.10 -16.76
C PRO A 123 -19.20 18.12 -17.84
N VAL A 124 -20.17 17.78 -18.69
CA VAL A 124 -20.77 18.70 -19.67
C VAL A 124 -22.22 18.97 -19.28
N SER A 125 -22.49 20.19 -18.82
CA SER A 125 -23.80 20.62 -18.31
C SER A 125 -24.81 20.88 -19.43
N PHE A 126 -26.07 20.47 -19.27
CA PHE A 126 -27.17 20.83 -20.18
C PHE A 126 -27.76 22.22 -19.94
N LEU A 127 -27.29 22.97 -18.95
CA LEU A 127 -27.86 24.27 -18.59
C LEU A 127 -27.91 25.23 -19.79
N HIS A 128 -26.88 25.20 -20.65
CA HIS A 128 -26.80 26.04 -21.85
C HIS A 128 -27.76 25.62 -22.99
N LEU A 129 -28.27 24.39 -22.95
CA LEU A 129 -29.21 23.86 -23.95
C LEU A 129 -30.66 24.20 -23.61
N ILE A 130 -30.96 24.44 -22.33
CA ILE A 130 -32.34 24.63 -21.87
C ILE A 130 -32.70 26.12 -21.89
N PRO A 131 -33.76 26.53 -22.60
CA PRO A 131 -34.20 27.93 -22.63
C PRO A 131 -34.52 28.47 -21.23
N GLU A 132 -34.22 29.75 -20.98
CA GLU A 132 -34.39 30.41 -19.67
C GLU A 132 -35.81 30.27 -19.10
N GLU A 133 -36.85 30.20 -19.95
CA GLU A 133 -38.25 30.04 -19.52
C GLU A 133 -38.55 28.73 -18.79
N TYR A 134 -37.71 27.70 -18.97
CA TYR A 134 -37.85 26.42 -18.27
C TYR A 134 -37.00 26.38 -16.99
N LEU A 135 -36.03 27.28 -16.83
CA LEU A 135 -35.11 27.34 -15.71
C LEU A 135 -35.66 28.15 -14.53
N PRO A 136 -35.27 27.82 -13.28
CA PRO A 136 -34.53 26.62 -12.89
C PRO A 136 -35.39 25.35 -12.97
N LEU A 137 -34.76 24.21 -13.26
CA LEU A 137 -35.45 22.90 -13.26
C LEU A 137 -35.72 22.35 -11.86
N GLY A 138 -35.03 22.87 -10.86
CA GLY A 138 -35.02 22.31 -9.51
C GLY A 138 -34.36 20.93 -9.48
N THR A 139 -34.84 20.06 -8.60
CA THR A 139 -34.29 18.71 -8.44
C THR A 139 -34.86 17.76 -9.49
N ILE A 140 -33.98 17.24 -10.33
CA ILE A 140 -34.27 16.13 -11.23
C ILE A 140 -34.15 14.82 -10.45
N TRP A 141 -35.22 14.02 -10.47
CA TRP A 141 -35.32 12.76 -9.71
C TRP A 141 -35.04 11.52 -10.55
N THR A 142 -35.28 11.60 -11.86
CA THR A 142 -35.02 10.52 -12.82
C THR A 142 -34.59 11.09 -14.16
N ILE A 143 -33.70 10.35 -14.83
CA ILE A 143 -33.39 10.54 -16.25
C ILE A 143 -33.79 9.26 -16.97
N GLN A 144 -34.52 9.38 -18.07
CA GLN A 144 -34.79 8.26 -18.97
C GLN A 144 -34.20 8.56 -20.35
N LEU A 145 -33.53 7.57 -20.93
CA LEU A 145 -32.83 7.69 -22.21
C LEU A 145 -33.53 6.78 -23.23
N LYS A 146 -34.19 7.38 -24.22
CA LYS A 146 -34.91 6.64 -25.25
C LYS A 146 -34.54 7.17 -26.64
N ASP A 147 -33.90 6.34 -27.45
CA ASP A 147 -33.42 6.71 -28.78
C ASP A 147 -32.54 7.97 -28.73
N ASN A 148 -32.97 9.08 -29.34
CA ASN A 148 -32.29 10.38 -29.30
C ASN A 148 -32.90 11.34 -28.27
N TYR A 149 -33.79 10.85 -27.40
CA TYR A 149 -34.52 11.63 -26.42
C TYR A 149 -34.00 11.41 -25.01
N ILE A 150 -33.77 12.53 -24.31
CA ILE A 150 -33.45 12.56 -22.89
C ILE A 150 -34.64 13.14 -22.14
N TYR A 151 -35.20 12.38 -21.22
CA TYR A 151 -36.30 12.82 -20.36
C TYR A 151 -35.75 13.20 -18.98
N LEU A 152 -35.79 14.49 -18.65
CA LEU A 152 -35.42 15.04 -17.35
C LEU A 152 -36.70 15.27 -16.55
N GLN A 153 -36.88 14.51 -15.46
CA GLN A 153 -38.10 14.56 -14.65
C GLN A 153 -37.86 15.23 -13.30
N ALA A 154 -38.55 16.35 -13.08
CA ALA A 154 -38.76 16.97 -11.78
C ALA A 154 -40.12 16.54 -11.19
N ARG A 155 -40.50 17.08 -10.02
CA ARG A 155 -41.81 16.78 -9.39
C ARG A 155 -42.98 17.45 -10.10
N ASP A 156 -42.77 18.65 -10.62
CA ASP A 156 -43.78 19.51 -11.21
C ASP A 156 -43.82 19.41 -12.75
N LYS A 157 -42.73 18.94 -13.38
CA LYS A 157 -42.60 18.88 -14.84
C LYS A 157 -41.68 17.76 -15.34
N ILE A 158 -41.84 17.38 -16.60
CA ILE A 158 -40.92 16.53 -17.36
C ILE A 158 -40.50 17.29 -18.61
N LEU A 159 -39.20 17.37 -18.86
CA LEU A 159 -38.62 17.90 -20.09
C LEU A 159 -38.05 16.78 -20.94
N ARG A 160 -38.47 16.68 -22.21
CA ARG A 160 -37.85 15.84 -23.23
C ARG A 160 -36.95 16.71 -24.11
N LEU A 161 -35.66 16.42 -24.12
CA LEU A 161 -34.68 17.00 -25.02
C LEU A 161 -34.45 16.02 -26.17
N GLU A 162 -34.63 16.47 -27.41
CA GLU A 162 -34.20 15.74 -28.60
C GLU A 162 -32.82 16.24 -29.00
N LEU A 163 -31.81 15.37 -28.94
CA LEU A 163 -30.43 15.73 -29.27
C LEU A 163 -30.01 15.15 -30.62
N SER A 164 -29.16 15.89 -31.35
CA SER A 164 -28.44 15.38 -32.51
C SER A 164 -27.36 14.35 -32.09
N LEU A 165 -26.73 13.70 -33.06
CA LEU A 165 -25.60 12.81 -32.77
C LEU A 165 -24.44 13.56 -32.11
N ASP A 166 -24.29 14.84 -32.48
CA ASP A 166 -23.30 15.80 -31.97
C ASP A 166 -23.82 16.53 -30.71
N LEU A 167 -24.90 16.03 -30.11
CA LEU A 167 -25.51 16.55 -28.87
C LEU A 167 -26.04 17.99 -28.95
N GLU A 168 -26.37 18.47 -30.14
CA GLU A 168 -27.08 19.74 -30.31
C GLU A 168 -28.59 19.55 -30.10
N LEU A 169 -29.23 20.50 -29.41
CA LEU A 169 -30.68 20.46 -29.19
C LEU A 169 -31.45 20.69 -30.51
N LYS A 170 -32.23 19.69 -30.93
CA LYS A 170 -33.13 19.78 -32.08
C LYS A 170 -34.53 20.25 -31.71
N SER A 171 -35.08 19.69 -30.64
CA SER A 171 -36.41 20.04 -30.15
C SER A 171 -36.50 19.81 -28.65
N LEU A 172 -37.42 20.52 -28.01
CA LEU A 172 -37.70 20.40 -26.58
C LEU A 172 -39.21 20.30 -26.39
N LYS A 173 -39.64 19.38 -25.53
CA LYS A 173 -41.05 19.24 -25.12
C LYS A 173 -41.16 19.24 -23.60
N ASN A 174 -42.23 19.83 -23.08
CA ASN A 174 -42.49 19.93 -21.65
C ASN A 174 -43.89 19.40 -21.32
N TRP A 175 -44.00 18.61 -20.25
CA TRP A 175 -45.28 18.24 -19.63
C TRP A 175 -45.31 18.73 -18.19
N LYS A 176 -46.42 19.36 -17.79
CA LYS A 176 -46.67 19.74 -16.40
C LYS A 176 -47.44 18.65 -15.67
N ALA A 177 -47.12 18.43 -14.41
CA ALA A 177 -47.87 17.51 -13.57
C ALA A 177 -49.28 18.05 -13.29
N GLU A 178 -50.29 17.17 -13.27
CA GLU A 178 -51.61 17.52 -12.74
C GLU A 178 -51.57 17.63 -11.20
N THR A 179 -50.72 16.82 -10.58
CA THR A 179 -50.48 16.76 -9.13
C THR A 179 -48.98 16.82 -8.85
N ALA A 180 -48.28 15.68 -8.86
CA ALA A 180 -46.83 15.60 -8.78
C ALA A 180 -46.33 14.29 -9.40
N PHE A 181 -45.30 14.39 -10.26
CA PHE A 181 -44.58 13.24 -10.77
C PHE A 181 -43.72 12.61 -9.67
N MET A 182 -43.64 11.28 -9.69
CA MET A 182 -42.81 10.50 -8.77
C MET A 182 -41.56 9.99 -9.49
N TYR A 183 -41.52 8.70 -9.82
CA TYR A 183 -40.48 8.09 -10.63
C TYR A 183 -41.03 7.77 -12.03
N SER A 184 -40.16 7.84 -13.04
CA SER A 184 -40.41 7.23 -14.35
C SER A 184 -39.59 5.96 -14.49
N PHE A 185 -40.11 5.06 -15.34
CA PHE A 185 -39.52 3.76 -15.62
C PHE A 185 -39.53 3.54 -17.13
N LEU A 186 -38.41 3.10 -17.70
CA LEU A 186 -38.32 2.74 -19.12
C LEU A 186 -38.20 1.23 -19.21
N LEU A 187 -39.27 0.56 -19.62
CA LEU A 187 -39.36 -0.90 -19.74
C LEU A 187 -39.99 -1.26 -21.08
N ASP A 188 -39.46 -2.26 -21.78
CA ASP A 188 -39.94 -2.71 -23.09
C ASP A 188 -40.15 -1.57 -24.11
N ASP A 189 -39.18 -0.65 -24.18
CA ASP A 189 -39.23 0.56 -25.01
C ASP A 189 -40.43 1.49 -24.72
N THR A 190 -41.07 1.35 -23.56
CA THR A 190 -42.21 2.15 -23.11
C THR A 190 -41.82 2.97 -21.89
N LEU A 191 -42.01 4.28 -21.99
CA LEU A 191 -41.81 5.20 -20.87
C LEU A 191 -43.08 5.25 -20.01
N PHE A 192 -42.97 4.72 -18.80
CA PHE A 192 -43.99 4.79 -17.76
C PHE A 192 -43.68 5.94 -16.81
N ILE A 193 -44.71 6.68 -16.41
CA ILE A 193 -44.58 7.87 -15.56
C ILE A 193 -45.60 7.74 -14.43
N HIS A 194 -45.12 7.66 -13.19
CA HIS A 194 -46.02 7.65 -12.03
C HIS A 194 -46.37 9.07 -11.59
N GLN A 195 -47.66 9.30 -11.35
CA GLN A 195 -48.15 10.55 -10.81
C GLN A 195 -49.04 10.26 -9.59
N ILE A 196 -48.68 10.86 -8.45
CA ILE A 196 -49.41 10.64 -7.19
C ILE A 196 -50.85 11.16 -7.30
N GLU A 197 -51.79 10.55 -6.59
CA GLU A 197 -53.24 10.79 -6.64
C GLU A 197 -53.92 10.47 -7.98
N LYS A 198 -53.15 10.10 -9.03
CA LYS A 198 -53.69 9.81 -10.37
C LYS A 198 -53.48 8.37 -10.80
N GLY A 199 -52.24 7.87 -10.78
CA GLY A 199 -51.92 6.51 -11.24
C GLY A 199 -50.69 6.47 -12.14
N LEU A 200 -50.64 5.46 -13.02
CA LEU A 200 -49.54 5.22 -13.94
C LEU A 200 -49.90 5.72 -15.34
N TYR A 201 -49.04 6.55 -15.91
CA TYR A 201 -49.16 7.06 -17.28
C TYR A 201 -48.16 6.34 -18.18
N LYS A 202 -48.45 6.30 -19.47
CA LYS A 202 -47.49 5.89 -20.50
C LYS A 202 -47.38 6.96 -21.59
N LEU A 203 -46.19 7.06 -22.18
CA LEU A 203 -46.00 7.86 -23.38
C LEU A 203 -46.63 7.15 -24.59
N LYS A 204 -47.64 7.77 -25.21
CA LYS A 204 -48.27 7.28 -26.45
C LYS A 204 -48.08 8.31 -27.55
N GLY A 205 -47.11 8.06 -28.43
CA GLY A 205 -46.68 9.03 -29.42
C GLY A 205 -46.04 10.23 -28.74
N GLU A 206 -46.71 11.37 -28.82
CA GLU A 206 -46.26 12.66 -28.29
C GLU A 206 -46.89 13.01 -26.93
N ASP A 207 -47.91 12.27 -26.48
CA ASP A 207 -48.69 12.61 -25.28
C ASP A 207 -48.49 11.59 -24.14
N ILE A 208 -48.60 12.06 -22.90
CA ILE A 208 -48.66 11.19 -21.72
C ILE A 208 -50.12 10.87 -21.41
N VAL A 209 -50.46 9.58 -21.35
CA VAL A 209 -51.85 9.13 -21.19
C VAL A 209 -51.95 8.21 -19.98
N LEU A 210 -52.93 8.46 -19.11
CA LEU A 210 -53.24 7.61 -17.96
C LEU A 210 -53.60 6.21 -18.45
N ILE A 211 -53.05 5.18 -17.81
CA ILE A 211 -53.37 3.79 -18.09
C ILE A 211 -54.62 3.42 -17.28
N PRO A 212 -55.76 3.10 -17.92
CA PRO A 212 -56.98 2.73 -17.20
C PRO A 212 -56.75 1.54 -16.27
N GLY A 213 -57.30 1.57 -15.06
CA GLY A 213 -57.16 0.52 -14.06
C GLY A 213 -55.93 0.66 -13.15
N THR A 214 -55.07 1.65 -13.39
CA THR A 214 -53.87 1.92 -12.57
C THR A 214 -54.08 3.03 -11.52
N GLU A 215 -55.30 3.54 -11.36
CA GLU A 215 -55.61 4.65 -10.46
C GLU A 215 -55.30 4.32 -8.99
N ALA A 216 -55.41 3.04 -8.63
CA ALA A 216 -55.04 2.55 -7.30
C ALA A 216 -53.55 2.78 -6.98
N LEU A 217 -52.67 2.78 -8.00
CA LEU A 217 -51.25 3.09 -7.83
C LEU A 217 -51.01 4.56 -7.46
N GLY A 218 -51.98 5.46 -7.69
CA GLY A 218 -51.87 6.87 -7.32
C GLY A 218 -51.93 7.11 -5.80
N ARG A 219 -52.42 6.17 -5.00
CA ARG A 219 -52.61 6.36 -3.55
C ARG A 219 -51.31 6.55 -2.78
N GLU A 220 -50.20 6.11 -3.35
CA GLU A 220 -48.90 6.13 -2.71
C GLU A 220 -47.79 6.26 -3.77
N ARG A 221 -46.56 6.55 -3.33
CA ARG A 221 -45.40 6.63 -4.24
C ARG A 221 -45.03 5.24 -4.76
N LEU A 222 -45.10 5.08 -6.07
CA LEU A 222 -44.51 3.94 -6.77
C LEU A 222 -43.01 4.21 -6.94
N THR A 223 -42.19 3.34 -6.36
CA THR A 223 -40.73 3.49 -6.32
C THR A 223 -40.00 2.44 -7.13
N VAL A 224 -40.65 1.29 -7.38
CA VAL A 224 -40.08 0.17 -8.14
C VAL A 224 -41.04 -0.26 -9.23
N MET A 225 -40.51 -0.51 -10.42
CA MET A 225 -41.22 -1.19 -11.50
C MET A 225 -40.20 -2.05 -12.25
N LEU A 226 -40.38 -3.37 -12.22
CA LEU A 226 -39.45 -4.36 -12.76
C LEU A 226 -40.22 -5.38 -13.61
N PRO A 227 -39.58 -6.01 -14.61
CA PRO A 227 -40.21 -7.10 -15.36
C PRO A 227 -40.44 -8.33 -14.46
N TYR A 228 -41.49 -9.10 -14.76
CA TYR A 228 -41.89 -10.29 -14.00
C TYR A 228 -42.35 -11.42 -14.93
N GLY A 229 -41.98 -12.66 -14.61
CA GLY A 229 -42.33 -13.86 -15.38
C GLY A 229 -41.39 -14.13 -16.56
N ASN A 230 -41.70 -15.18 -17.34
CA ASN A 230 -40.89 -15.58 -18.50
C ASN A 230 -41.21 -14.68 -19.71
N ASP A 231 -40.23 -14.51 -20.61
CA ASP A 231 -40.19 -13.64 -21.81
C ASP A 231 -41.47 -13.55 -22.68
N ASN A 232 -42.38 -14.52 -22.60
CA ASN A 232 -43.59 -14.57 -23.42
C ASN A 232 -44.81 -13.84 -22.82
N SER A 233 -44.81 -13.45 -21.54
CA SER A 233 -45.90 -12.69 -20.91
C SER A 233 -45.37 -11.38 -20.32
N LYS A 234 -45.79 -10.23 -20.87
CA LYS A 234 -45.41 -8.90 -20.37
C LYS A 234 -46.11 -8.62 -19.03
N GLN A 235 -45.52 -9.07 -17.94
CA GLN A 235 -45.96 -8.75 -16.58
C GLN A 235 -44.91 -7.89 -15.89
N TYR A 236 -45.36 -7.02 -14.99
CA TYR A 236 -44.52 -6.11 -14.25
C TYR A 236 -44.79 -6.22 -12.75
N LEU A 237 -43.72 -6.25 -11.98
CA LEU A 237 -43.71 -6.16 -10.53
C LEU A 237 -43.59 -4.68 -10.13
N LEU A 238 -44.62 -4.16 -9.47
CA LEU A 238 -44.76 -2.75 -9.08
C LEU A 238 -44.64 -2.63 -7.56
N GLY A 239 -43.66 -1.87 -7.07
CA GLY A 239 -43.40 -1.69 -5.65
C GLY A 239 -43.80 -0.30 -5.15
N HIS A 240 -44.73 -0.26 -4.20
CA HIS A 240 -45.06 0.93 -3.44
C HIS A 240 -44.10 1.11 -2.26
N ILE A 241 -43.85 2.37 -1.89
CA ILE A 241 -42.92 2.70 -0.82
C ILE A 241 -43.28 2.08 0.55
N ASN A 242 -44.56 2.03 0.96
CA ASN A 242 -44.96 1.40 2.23
C ASN A 242 -45.99 0.25 2.07
N ALA A 243 -46.63 0.10 0.90
CA ALA A 243 -47.66 -0.92 0.68
C ALA A 243 -47.18 -2.21 -0.02
N GLY A 244 -45.87 -2.37 -0.23
CA GLY A 244 -45.29 -3.56 -0.85
C GLY A 244 -45.59 -3.69 -2.34
N PHE A 245 -45.63 -4.92 -2.83
CA PHE A 245 -45.68 -5.19 -4.27
C PHE A 245 -47.08 -5.49 -4.83
N TYR A 246 -47.24 -5.19 -6.11
CA TYR A 246 -48.36 -5.54 -6.96
C TYR A 246 -47.84 -6.15 -8.26
N LEU A 247 -48.60 -7.09 -8.83
CA LEU A 247 -48.36 -7.62 -10.15
C LEU A 247 -49.34 -7.00 -11.14
N TRP A 248 -48.84 -6.60 -12.30
CA TRP A 248 -49.64 -6.02 -13.38
C TRP A 248 -49.30 -6.66 -14.73
N ASP A 249 -50.32 -7.15 -15.44
CA ASP A 249 -50.17 -7.84 -16.74
C ASP A 249 -50.56 -6.97 -17.94
N GLY A 250 -50.79 -5.66 -17.72
CA GLY A 250 -51.30 -4.74 -18.73
C GLY A 250 -52.78 -4.40 -18.56
N GLU A 251 -53.56 -5.27 -17.90
CA GLU A 251 -55.01 -5.09 -17.69
C GLU A 251 -55.39 -5.20 -16.21
N LEU A 252 -54.94 -6.27 -15.54
CA LEU A 252 -55.28 -6.58 -14.15
C LEU A 252 -54.13 -6.21 -13.22
N LEU A 253 -54.46 -5.40 -12.20
CA LEU A 253 -53.56 -5.09 -11.10
C LEU A 253 -53.95 -5.92 -9.86
N GLN A 254 -53.04 -6.76 -9.37
CA GLN A 254 -53.26 -7.63 -8.21
C GLN A 254 -52.18 -7.44 -7.15
N LYS A 255 -52.54 -7.55 -5.87
CA LYS A 255 -51.55 -7.51 -4.79
C LYS A 255 -50.63 -8.73 -4.88
N PHE A 256 -49.32 -8.51 -4.77
CA PHE A 256 -48.31 -9.57 -4.73
C PHE A 256 -47.83 -9.74 -3.28
N PRO A 257 -48.19 -10.85 -2.61
CA PRO A 257 -47.69 -11.15 -1.27
C PRO A 257 -46.18 -11.40 -1.33
N SER A 258 -45.43 -10.79 -0.40
CA SER A 258 -43.99 -11.01 -0.33
C SER A 258 -43.49 -10.99 1.11
N GLN A 259 -42.36 -11.63 1.36
CA GLN A 259 -41.64 -11.55 2.63
C GLN A 259 -41.01 -10.16 2.88
N VAL A 260 -41.16 -9.21 1.96
CA VAL A 260 -40.82 -7.80 2.15
C VAL A 260 -41.91 -7.05 2.94
N ASP A 261 -43.17 -7.49 2.86
CA ASP A 261 -44.31 -6.81 3.51
C ASP A 261 -44.12 -6.61 5.04
N PRO A 262 -43.54 -7.54 5.82
CA PRO A 262 -43.24 -7.33 7.24
C PRO A 262 -42.26 -6.18 7.52
N TYR A 263 -41.24 -5.98 6.69
CA TYR A 263 -40.27 -4.88 6.84
C TYR A 263 -40.97 -3.53 6.65
N LEU A 264 -41.85 -3.44 5.65
CA LEU A 264 -42.60 -2.23 5.37
C LEU A 264 -43.61 -1.90 6.47
N LYS A 265 -44.30 -2.91 7.01
CA LYS A 265 -45.16 -2.75 8.20
C LYS A 265 -44.38 -2.36 9.45
N GLY A 266 -43.12 -2.79 9.56
CA GLY A 266 -42.18 -2.42 10.62
C GLY A 266 -41.65 -0.98 10.54
N GLY A 267 -41.99 -0.23 9.48
CA GLY A 267 -41.61 1.16 9.28
C GLY A 267 -40.48 1.39 8.28
N SER A 268 -39.91 0.33 7.70
CA SER A 268 -38.97 0.45 6.57
C SER A 268 -39.69 0.92 5.30
N GLN A 269 -38.98 1.54 4.37
CA GLN A 269 -39.56 2.08 3.14
C GLN A 269 -38.86 1.54 1.90
N LEU A 270 -39.61 0.97 0.95
CA LEU A 270 -39.09 0.49 -0.33
C LEU A 270 -38.70 1.66 -1.23
N TYR A 271 -37.42 1.75 -1.61
CA TYR A 271 -36.89 2.94 -2.26
C TYR A 271 -36.44 2.74 -3.71
N LYS A 272 -35.68 1.68 -4.01
CA LYS A 272 -35.27 1.30 -5.37
C LYS A 272 -35.24 -0.21 -5.51
N GLY A 273 -35.33 -0.68 -6.75
CA GLY A 273 -35.19 -2.08 -7.08
C GLY A 273 -34.54 -2.28 -8.44
N GLU A 274 -33.83 -3.39 -8.59
CA GLU A 274 -33.14 -3.81 -9.80
C GLU A 274 -33.33 -5.32 -9.99
N LEU A 275 -33.36 -5.77 -11.25
CA LEU A 275 -33.34 -7.19 -11.59
C LEU A 275 -31.88 -7.61 -11.78
N LEU A 276 -31.43 -8.61 -11.03
CA LEU A 276 -30.10 -9.18 -11.12
C LEU A 276 -29.99 -10.14 -12.31
N ASP A 277 -28.77 -10.42 -12.77
CA ASP A 277 -28.50 -11.32 -13.89
C ASP A 277 -29.05 -12.74 -13.69
N ASN A 278 -29.17 -13.18 -12.43
CA ASN A 278 -29.70 -14.48 -12.06
C ASN A 278 -31.25 -14.55 -12.01
N GLY A 279 -31.93 -13.43 -12.25
CA GLY A 279 -33.40 -13.32 -12.22
C GLY A 279 -34.00 -12.94 -10.86
N ASP A 280 -33.19 -12.74 -9.82
CA ASP A 280 -33.64 -12.26 -8.52
C ASP A 280 -33.75 -10.72 -8.47
N TYR A 281 -34.52 -10.23 -7.51
CA TYR A 281 -34.75 -8.81 -7.30
C TYR A 281 -33.88 -8.26 -6.17
N ALA A 282 -33.01 -7.31 -6.51
CA ALA A 282 -32.24 -6.48 -5.59
C ALA A 282 -33.09 -5.30 -5.11
N LEU A 283 -33.34 -5.16 -3.81
CA LEU A 283 -34.28 -4.17 -3.25
C LEU A 283 -33.62 -3.32 -2.17
N SER A 284 -33.58 -2.01 -2.37
CA SER A 284 -33.08 -1.03 -1.38
C SER A 284 -34.21 -0.56 -0.47
N LEU A 285 -33.98 -0.62 0.85
CA LEU A 285 -34.89 -0.10 1.87
C LEU A 285 -34.27 1.08 2.63
N LEU A 286 -35.10 2.06 2.97
CA LEU A 286 -34.77 3.04 4.00
C LEU A 286 -35.18 2.47 5.37
N GLY A 287 -34.23 2.39 6.29
CA GLY A 287 -34.40 1.89 7.66
C GLY A 287 -34.43 0.37 7.80
N GLY A 288 -34.25 -0.39 6.72
CA GLY A 288 -34.31 -1.87 6.73
C GLY A 288 -33.11 -2.55 6.06
N GLY A 289 -32.16 -1.79 5.54
CA GLY A 289 -31.01 -2.29 4.79
C GLY A 289 -31.36 -2.59 3.33
N PHE A 290 -30.86 -3.71 2.85
CA PHE A 290 -30.98 -4.18 1.47
C PHE A 290 -31.44 -5.63 1.46
N LEU A 291 -32.33 -5.99 0.53
CA LEU A 291 -32.91 -7.33 0.41
C LEU A 291 -32.64 -7.90 -0.99
N ILE A 292 -32.41 -9.21 -1.06
CA ILE A 292 -32.48 -10.00 -2.30
C ILE A 292 -33.73 -10.87 -2.20
N MET A 293 -34.63 -10.75 -3.18
CA MET A 293 -35.91 -11.46 -3.21
C MET A 293 -36.05 -12.25 -4.51
N ASN A 294 -36.47 -13.51 -4.44
CA ASN A 294 -36.71 -14.31 -5.63
C ASN A 294 -38.03 -13.94 -6.34
N SER A 295 -38.27 -14.54 -7.51
CA SER A 295 -39.47 -14.29 -8.33
C SER A 295 -40.80 -14.74 -7.68
N ILE A 296 -40.77 -15.56 -6.63
CA ILE A 296 -41.96 -15.98 -5.89
C ILE A 296 -42.22 -15.14 -4.63
N GLY A 297 -41.37 -14.15 -4.34
CA GLY A 297 -41.58 -13.18 -3.26
C GLY A 297 -40.94 -13.57 -1.92
N GLU A 298 -40.03 -14.55 -1.90
CA GLU A 298 -39.26 -14.92 -0.72
C GLU A 298 -37.98 -14.10 -0.65
N VAL A 299 -37.63 -13.63 0.55
CA VAL A 299 -36.38 -12.90 0.78
C VAL A 299 -35.28 -13.94 0.95
N ILE A 300 -34.44 -14.06 -0.08
CA ILE A 300 -33.27 -14.96 -0.07
C ILE A 300 -32.22 -14.42 0.88
N ARG A 301 -32.01 -13.10 0.93
CA ARG A 301 -30.96 -12.49 1.74
C ARG A 301 -31.35 -11.11 2.25
N THR A 302 -30.95 -10.81 3.47
CA THR A 302 -30.99 -9.47 4.06
C THR A 302 -29.56 -8.99 4.29
N ILE A 303 -29.25 -7.74 3.97
CA ILE A 303 -27.95 -7.09 4.22
C ILE A 303 -28.24 -5.76 4.91
N ASN A 304 -27.90 -5.64 6.19
CA ASN A 304 -28.22 -4.51 7.05
C ASN A 304 -27.14 -4.36 8.14
N LYS A 305 -27.34 -3.46 9.11
CA LYS A 305 -26.35 -3.19 10.14
C LYS A 305 -26.05 -4.37 11.06
N SER A 306 -27.04 -5.25 11.28
CA SER A 306 -26.87 -6.44 12.12
C SER A 306 -25.99 -7.53 11.48
N ASN A 307 -25.72 -7.44 10.18
CA ASN A 307 -24.85 -8.38 9.47
C ASN A 307 -23.74 -7.67 8.68
N GLY A 308 -23.24 -6.55 9.21
CA GLY A 308 -21.98 -5.94 8.78
C GLY A 308 -22.08 -4.75 7.83
N LEU A 309 -23.28 -4.33 7.40
CA LEU A 309 -23.45 -3.08 6.65
C LEU A 309 -23.27 -1.87 7.59
N GLN A 310 -22.73 -0.77 7.09
CA GLN A 310 -22.47 0.43 7.90
C GLN A 310 -23.74 1.24 8.23
N ALA A 311 -24.83 1.07 7.46
CA ALA A 311 -26.08 1.79 7.63
C ALA A 311 -27.29 1.02 7.10
N ASP A 312 -28.46 1.19 7.75
CA ASP A 312 -29.74 0.57 7.33
C ASP A 312 -30.50 1.37 6.27
N ASN A 313 -30.02 2.56 5.91
CA ASN A 313 -30.60 3.39 4.86
C ASN A 313 -29.85 3.14 3.54
N VAL A 314 -30.31 2.17 2.77
CA VAL A 314 -29.76 1.87 1.44
C VAL A 314 -30.56 2.62 0.39
N ILE A 315 -29.85 3.42 -0.41
CA ILE A 315 -30.44 4.37 -1.37
C ILE A 315 -30.47 3.79 -2.78
N SER A 316 -29.44 3.04 -3.16
CA SER A 316 -29.40 2.32 -4.43
C SER A 316 -28.46 1.13 -4.37
N ALA A 317 -28.67 0.21 -5.29
CA ALA A 317 -27.76 -0.87 -5.59
C ALA A 317 -27.37 -0.79 -7.07
N TYR A 318 -26.20 -1.33 -7.41
CA TYR A 318 -25.72 -1.48 -8.79
C TYR A 318 -24.81 -2.70 -8.88
N GLU A 319 -25.10 -3.64 -9.78
CA GLU A 319 -24.24 -4.80 -10.03
C GLU A 319 -23.08 -4.40 -10.96
N ASP A 320 -21.84 -4.63 -10.51
CA ASP A 320 -20.66 -4.35 -11.33
C ASP A 320 -20.33 -5.49 -12.31
N LEU A 321 -19.45 -5.22 -13.26
CA LEU A 321 -18.98 -6.17 -14.27
C LEU A 321 -18.31 -7.41 -13.67
N SER A 322 -17.87 -7.39 -12.41
CA SER A 322 -17.35 -8.57 -11.70
C SER A 322 -18.45 -9.39 -11.00
N GLY A 323 -19.70 -8.90 -10.96
CA GLY A 323 -20.84 -9.55 -10.28
C GLY A 323 -20.90 -9.26 -8.78
N GLY A 324 -20.20 -8.23 -8.31
CA GLY A 324 -20.35 -7.70 -6.96
C GLY A 324 -21.35 -6.56 -6.94
N LEU A 325 -22.02 -6.40 -5.81
CA LEU A 325 -23.11 -5.43 -5.67
C LEU A 325 -22.64 -4.19 -4.90
N TRP A 326 -22.66 -3.04 -5.57
CA TRP A 326 -22.41 -1.75 -4.94
C TRP A 326 -23.67 -1.20 -4.31
N LEU A 327 -23.69 -1.10 -2.98
CA LEU A 327 -24.73 -0.48 -2.18
C LEU A 327 -24.33 0.95 -1.82
N THR A 328 -25.17 1.91 -2.19
CA THR A 328 -25.00 3.31 -1.77
C THR A 328 -25.89 3.60 -0.57
N THR A 329 -25.37 4.32 0.42
CA THR A 329 -26.08 4.58 1.68
C THR A 329 -26.06 6.06 2.05
N ASP A 330 -26.74 6.40 3.15
CA ASP A 330 -26.60 7.71 3.78
C ASP A 330 -25.29 7.90 4.57
N LYS A 331 -24.45 6.85 4.65
CA LYS A 331 -23.14 6.82 5.30
C LYS A 331 -22.11 6.09 4.42
N GLY A 332 -21.85 6.64 3.25
CA GLY A 332 -20.88 6.14 2.29
C GLY A 332 -21.45 5.06 1.39
N MET A 333 -20.63 4.05 1.12
CA MET A 333 -20.99 2.95 0.22
C MET A 333 -20.31 1.65 0.67
N ALA A 334 -20.86 0.55 0.20
CA ALA A 334 -20.32 -0.79 0.45
C ALA A 334 -20.41 -1.61 -0.83
N ARG A 335 -19.42 -2.47 -1.05
CA ARG A 335 -19.46 -3.48 -2.12
C ARG A 335 -19.62 -4.85 -1.49
N VAL A 336 -20.63 -5.61 -1.91
CA VAL A 336 -21.02 -6.89 -1.34
C VAL A 336 -20.79 -8.02 -2.34
N GLU A 337 -20.13 -9.09 -1.92
CA GLU A 337 -19.90 -10.28 -2.75
C GLU A 337 -21.11 -11.22 -2.67
N ILE A 338 -22.11 -11.03 -3.54
CA ILE A 338 -23.34 -11.85 -3.52
C ILE A 338 -23.12 -13.28 -4.06
N ASN A 339 -22.12 -13.47 -4.91
CA ASN A 339 -21.83 -14.73 -5.60
C ASN A 339 -20.75 -15.59 -4.90
N THR A 340 -20.32 -15.22 -3.70
CA THR A 340 -19.28 -15.94 -2.95
C THR A 340 -19.76 -17.29 -2.38
N PRO A 341 -18.90 -18.31 -2.29
CA PRO A 341 -19.14 -19.57 -1.57
C PRO A 341 -18.96 -19.44 -0.06
N ALA A 342 -18.50 -18.29 0.46
CA ALA A 342 -18.14 -18.12 1.86
C ALA A 342 -19.10 -17.16 2.60
N LEU A 343 -19.59 -17.58 3.76
CA LEU A 343 -20.28 -16.76 4.74
C LEU A 343 -19.37 -16.52 5.95
N LEU A 344 -19.40 -15.30 6.47
CA LEU A 344 -18.60 -14.87 7.61
C LEU A 344 -19.49 -14.71 8.85
N TYR A 345 -18.93 -15.00 10.02
CA TYR A 345 -19.61 -14.96 11.31
C TYR A 345 -18.65 -14.33 12.31
N GLY A 346 -18.93 -13.12 12.78
CA GLY A 346 -18.02 -12.37 13.65
C GLY A 346 -18.69 -11.68 14.84
N GLU A 347 -18.13 -10.53 15.21
CA GLU A 347 -18.54 -9.72 16.37
C GLU A 347 -20.01 -9.28 16.27
N GLU A 348 -20.51 -9.00 15.06
CA GLU A 348 -21.87 -8.55 14.78
C GLU A 348 -22.96 -9.49 15.30
N ILE A 349 -22.64 -10.78 15.43
CA ILE A 349 -23.54 -11.81 15.94
C ILE A 349 -23.04 -12.40 17.27
N GLY A 350 -22.12 -11.76 17.97
CA GLY A 350 -21.71 -12.13 19.33
C GLY A 350 -20.40 -12.91 19.45
N ILE A 351 -19.63 -13.09 18.37
CA ILE A 351 -18.28 -13.69 18.44
C ILE A 351 -17.23 -12.57 18.61
N SER A 352 -16.99 -12.14 19.84
CA SER A 352 -16.11 -10.99 20.14
C SER A 352 -14.67 -11.35 20.50
N SER A 353 -14.26 -12.62 20.34
CA SER A 353 -12.91 -13.08 20.67
C SER A 353 -12.46 -14.19 19.73
N SER A 354 -11.15 -14.42 19.66
CA SER A 354 -10.58 -15.43 18.77
C SER A 354 -11.20 -16.80 19.02
N VAL A 355 -11.65 -17.41 17.92
CA VAL A 355 -12.17 -18.76 17.92
C VAL A 355 -11.01 -19.74 17.80
N ASN A 356 -11.07 -20.83 18.56
CA ASN A 356 -10.04 -21.89 18.53
C ASN A 356 -10.64 -23.26 18.15
N ALA A 357 -11.94 -23.45 18.35
CA ALA A 357 -12.62 -24.71 18.08
C ALA A 357 -14.09 -24.48 17.72
N ILE A 358 -14.64 -25.38 16.91
CA ILE A 358 -16.04 -25.41 16.51
C ILE A 358 -16.52 -26.86 16.47
N GLU A 359 -17.73 -27.10 16.94
CA GLU A 359 -18.33 -28.45 16.95
C GLU A 359 -19.85 -28.36 16.89
N LYS A 360 -20.50 -29.36 16.27
CA LYS A 360 -21.96 -29.41 16.09
C LYS A 360 -22.58 -30.66 16.71
N ILE A 361 -23.48 -30.46 17.67
CA ILE A 361 -24.22 -31.53 18.37
C ILE A 361 -25.69 -31.43 18.02
N GLY A 362 -26.22 -32.43 17.32
CA GLY A 362 -27.55 -32.32 16.69
C GLY A 362 -27.62 -31.08 15.79
N ASP A 363 -28.55 -30.18 16.11
CA ASP A 363 -28.74 -28.90 15.44
C ASP A 363 -27.98 -27.73 16.13
N ASP A 364 -27.46 -27.95 17.35
CA ASP A 364 -26.78 -26.93 18.13
C ASP A 364 -25.31 -26.76 17.68
N LEU A 365 -24.96 -25.54 17.29
CA LEU A 365 -23.58 -25.17 16.97
C LEU A 365 -22.87 -24.52 18.16
N PHE A 366 -21.70 -25.05 18.51
CA PHE A 366 -20.87 -24.60 19.62
C PHE A 366 -19.52 -24.08 19.13
N VAL A 367 -19.03 -23.03 19.79
CA VAL A 367 -17.79 -22.35 19.43
C VAL A 367 -16.94 -22.16 20.68
N GLY A 368 -15.75 -22.76 20.67
CA GLY A 368 -14.75 -22.59 21.72
C GLY A 368 -13.89 -21.38 21.43
N THR A 369 -13.89 -20.41 22.33
CA THR A 369 -13.14 -19.16 22.20
C THR A 369 -12.10 -19.00 23.30
N THR A 370 -11.27 -17.97 23.19
CA THR A 370 -10.37 -17.56 24.28
C THR A 370 -11.12 -17.15 25.56
N ASN A 371 -12.40 -16.76 25.44
CA ASN A 371 -13.24 -16.33 26.56
C ASN A 371 -14.27 -17.38 27.01
N GLY A 372 -14.21 -18.60 26.47
CA GLY A 372 -15.09 -19.70 26.84
C GLY A 372 -15.99 -20.20 25.71
N LEU A 373 -17.02 -20.96 26.09
CA LEU A 373 -17.92 -21.63 25.15
C LEU A 373 -19.09 -20.73 24.76
N LEU A 374 -19.31 -20.57 23.47
CA LEU A 374 -20.50 -19.95 22.90
C LEU A 374 -21.39 -21.01 22.25
N LYS A 375 -22.69 -20.78 22.27
CA LYS A 375 -23.72 -21.56 21.59
C LYS A 375 -24.51 -20.63 20.66
N PHE A 376 -24.81 -21.09 19.44
CA PHE A 376 -25.71 -20.37 18.54
C PHE A 376 -27.17 -20.44 19.02
N ASN A 377 -27.83 -19.29 19.08
CA ASN A 377 -29.24 -19.15 19.42
C ASN A 377 -30.03 -18.90 18.12
N GLU A 378 -30.77 -19.90 17.65
CA GLU A 378 -31.51 -19.82 16.38
C GLU A 378 -32.57 -18.72 16.34
N LYS A 379 -33.20 -18.43 17.48
CA LYS A 379 -34.29 -17.44 17.56
C LYS A 379 -33.74 -16.02 17.46
N GLU A 380 -32.62 -15.77 18.12
CA GLU A 380 -31.97 -14.45 18.15
C GLU A 380 -30.92 -14.30 17.04
N LYS A 381 -30.56 -15.40 16.35
CA LYS A 381 -29.54 -15.46 15.29
C LYS A 381 -28.17 -14.95 15.74
N THR A 382 -27.83 -15.20 17.01
CA THR A 382 -26.60 -14.75 17.64
C THR A 382 -25.93 -15.86 18.44
N PHE A 383 -24.62 -15.77 18.60
CA PHE A 383 -23.85 -16.57 19.53
C PHE A 383 -23.92 -15.98 20.94
N GLN A 384 -24.19 -16.83 21.91
CA GLN A 384 -24.34 -16.46 23.32
C GLN A 384 -23.54 -17.40 24.20
N PRO A 385 -23.09 -16.97 25.39
CA PRO A 385 -22.42 -17.87 26.34
C PRO A 385 -23.27 -19.11 26.60
N ALA A 386 -22.66 -20.29 26.49
CA ALA A 386 -23.37 -21.54 26.75
C ALA A 386 -23.82 -21.60 28.23
N PRO A 387 -25.09 -21.93 28.51
CA PRO A 387 -25.59 -21.93 29.88
C PRO A 387 -24.82 -22.89 30.79
N GLY A 388 -24.40 -22.40 31.96
CA GLY A 388 -23.76 -23.22 32.99
C GLY A 388 -22.27 -23.53 32.74
N THR A 389 -21.65 -22.98 31.70
CA THR A 389 -20.20 -23.13 31.46
C THR A 389 -19.43 -21.90 31.94
N ASN A 390 -18.41 -22.11 32.78
CA ASN A 390 -17.39 -21.10 33.10
C ASN A 390 -16.00 -21.64 32.75
N THR A 391 -15.82 -21.91 31.46
CA THR A 391 -14.56 -22.36 30.90
C THR A 391 -13.79 -21.14 30.47
N GLY A 392 -12.54 -20.98 30.91
CA GLY A 392 -11.65 -19.95 30.38
C GLY A 392 -11.31 -20.20 28.91
N GLN A 393 -10.04 -20.08 28.55
CA GLN A 393 -9.61 -20.38 27.18
C GLN A 393 -9.91 -21.85 26.81
N LEU A 394 -10.61 -22.03 25.68
CA LEU A 394 -10.86 -23.32 25.05
C LEU A 394 -10.00 -23.45 23.81
N LEU A 395 -9.25 -24.56 23.69
CA LEU A 395 -8.38 -24.84 22.55
C LEU A 395 -8.94 -25.91 21.60
N ASP A 396 -9.88 -26.72 22.07
CA ASP A 396 -10.45 -27.83 21.32
C ASP A 396 -11.89 -28.09 21.79
N LEU A 397 -12.67 -28.83 21.01
CA LEU A 397 -14.01 -29.32 21.34
C LEU A 397 -14.16 -30.69 20.69
N LEU A 398 -14.77 -31.64 21.39
CA LEU A 398 -14.93 -32.98 20.85
C LEU A 398 -16.36 -33.49 21.02
N LYS A 399 -16.97 -33.87 19.91
CA LYS A 399 -18.25 -34.59 19.88
C LYS A 399 -18.10 -36.06 20.25
N ASP A 400 -19.04 -36.52 21.08
CA ASP A 400 -19.18 -37.92 21.47
C ASP A 400 -20.67 -38.32 21.48
N GLY A 401 -21.19 -38.70 20.31
CA GLY A 401 -22.62 -38.90 20.12
C GLY A 401 -23.40 -37.58 20.24
N GLU A 402 -24.27 -37.49 21.25
CA GLU A 402 -25.06 -36.29 21.59
C GLU A 402 -24.41 -35.46 22.72
N ASP A 403 -23.21 -35.84 23.14
CA ASP A 403 -22.45 -35.12 24.17
C ASP A 403 -21.38 -34.25 23.53
N LEU A 404 -21.12 -33.09 24.18
CA LEU A 404 -19.97 -32.26 23.89
C LEU A 404 -18.96 -32.37 25.02
N ILE A 405 -17.76 -32.83 24.71
CA ILE A 405 -16.63 -32.84 25.65
C ILE A 405 -15.90 -31.49 25.53
N ILE A 406 -15.77 -30.80 26.67
CA ILE A 406 -15.25 -29.44 26.76
C ILE A 406 -13.94 -29.49 27.57
N PRO A 407 -12.77 -29.35 26.91
CA PRO A 407 -11.46 -29.32 27.58
C PRO A 407 -11.22 -27.99 28.32
N GLY A 408 -10.08 -27.86 29.00
CA GLY A 408 -9.66 -26.62 29.68
C GLY A 408 -9.74 -26.68 31.21
N ASN A 409 -9.76 -25.50 31.85
CA ASN A 409 -9.63 -25.37 33.31
C ASN A 409 -10.65 -26.19 34.11
N GLN A 410 -11.87 -26.29 33.57
CA GLN A 410 -12.93 -27.16 34.07
C GLN A 410 -13.22 -28.20 33.00
N PHE A 411 -12.47 -29.32 33.02
CA PHE A 411 -12.73 -30.42 32.11
C PHE A 411 -14.10 -31.01 32.38
N GLN A 412 -14.98 -31.00 31.39
CA GLN A 412 -16.40 -31.30 31.60
C GLN A 412 -17.08 -31.77 30.33
N ILE A 413 -18.29 -32.30 30.49
CA ILE A 413 -19.18 -32.73 29.42
C ILE A 413 -20.50 -31.98 29.52
N LEU A 414 -20.98 -31.49 28.38
CA LEU A 414 -22.36 -31.04 28.22
C LEU A 414 -23.19 -32.21 27.67
N ARG A 415 -24.07 -32.76 28.50
CA ARG A 415 -24.97 -33.86 28.18
C ARG A 415 -26.41 -33.43 28.45
N ALA A 416 -27.25 -33.43 27.42
CA ALA A 416 -28.67 -33.05 27.52
C ALA A 416 -28.91 -31.73 28.30
N GLY A 417 -28.06 -30.72 28.05
CA GLY A 417 -28.13 -29.41 28.70
C GLY A 417 -27.59 -29.34 30.12
N LYS A 418 -27.04 -30.44 30.67
CA LYS A 418 -26.39 -30.48 31.99
C LYS A 418 -24.88 -30.59 31.85
N ILE A 419 -24.16 -29.90 32.73
CA ILE A 419 -22.72 -29.98 32.85
C ILE A 419 -22.34 -31.08 33.83
N ILE A 420 -21.50 -32.01 33.38
CA ILE A 420 -20.92 -33.10 34.17
C ILE A 420 -19.41 -32.89 34.22
N PRO A 421 -18.81 -32.65 35.39
CA PRO A 421 -17.35 -32.48 35.50
C PRO A 421 -16.65 -33.82 35.27
N LEU A 422 -15.48 -33.77 34.62
CA LEU A 422 -14.55 -34.87 34.45
C LEU A 422 -13.33 -34.68 35.36
N GLU A 423 -12.68 -35.79 35.72
CA GLU A 423 -11.41 -35.74 36.44
C GLU A 423 -10.32 -35.16 35.51
N ASN A 424 -9.48 -34.25 36.01
CA ASN A 424 -8.37 -33.70 35.23
C ASN A 424 -7.18 -34.69 35.17
N PRO A 425 -6.36 -34.64 34.10
CA PRO A 425 -5.09 -35.38 34.00
C PRO A 425 -4.12 -35.15 35.18
N LYS A 426 -3.03 -35.94 35.21
CA LYS A 426 -2.03 -35.92 36.29
C LYS A 426 -1.53 -34.50 36.56
N ASN A 427 -1.23 -34.21 37.82
CA ASN A 427 -0.79 -32.90 38.33
C ASN A 427 -1.81 -31.76 38.15
N ARG A 428 -3.10 -32.07 37.92
CA ARG A 428 -4.15 -31.08 37.63
C ARG A 428 -3.81 -30.21 36.42
N SER A 429 -3.11 -30.80 35.45
CA SER A 429 -2.87 -30.18 34.14
C SER A 429 -4.19 -30.09 33.38
N PHE A 430 -4.36 -29.04 32.58
CA PHE A 430 -5.59 -28.81 31.84
C PHE A 430 -5.52 -29.48 30.46
N PRO A 431 -6.59 -30.18 30.02
CA PRO A 431 -6.70 -30.70 28.67
C PRO A 431 -6.58 -29.59 27.62
N ASN A 432 -5.74 -29.81 26.61
CA ASN A 432 -5.58 -28.93 25.45
C ASN A 432 -6.28 -29.48 24.20
N VAL A 433 -6.20 -30.80 23.99
CA VAL A 433 -6.69 -31.49 22.79
C VAL A 433 -7.27 -32.85 23.17
N LEU A 434 -8.33 -33.26 22.48
CA LEU A 434 -9.07 -34.48 22.76
C LEU A 434 -9.11 -35.36 21.50
N PHE A 435 -9.09 -36.67 21.67
CA PHE A 435 -9.21 -37.60 20.54
C PHE A 435 -9.86 -38.93 20.94
N ILE A 436 -10.97 -39.30 20.31
CA ILE A 436 -11.56 -40.64 20.43
C ILE A 436 -11.08 -41.49 19.25
N GLN A 437 -10.58 -42.68 19.55
CA GLN A 437 -10.05 -43.59 18.54
C GLN A 437 -11.15 -44.16 17.64
N LYS A 438 -10.96 -44.13 16.32
CA LYS A 438 -11.98 -44.62 15.36
C LYS A 438 -12.29 -46.10 15.54
N ASN A 439 -11.25 -46.91 15.72
CA ASN A 439 -11.38 -48.37 15.87
C ASN A 439 -11.71 -48.82 17.30
N ASN A 440 -11.70 -47.91 18.28
CA ASN A 440 -12.07 -48.19 19.66
C ASN A 440 -12.71 -46.96 20.33
N PRO A 441 -14.02 -46.73 20.14
CA PRO A 441 -14.71 -45.55 20.66
C PRO A 441 -14.87 -45.55 22.19
N ASN A 442 -14.38 -46.60 22.87
CA ASN A 442 -14.39 -46.68 24.33
C ASN A 442 -13.15 -46.06 24.97
N ILE A 443 -12.21 -45.53 24.18
CA ILE A 443 -10.99 -44.89 24.66
C ILE A 443 -10.93 -43.45 24.16
N LEU A 444 -10.74 -42.54 25.12
CA LEU A 444 -10.51 -41.12 24.90
C LEU A 444 -9.07 -40.80 25.30
N TYR A 445 -8.32 -40.27 24.35
CA TYR A 445 -6.99 -39.72 24.59
C TYR A 445 -7.11 -38.22 24.85
N VAL A 446 -6.41 -37.76 25.88
CA VAL A 446 -6.44 -36.37 26.32
C VAL A 446 -5.01 -35.85 26.35
N GLY A 447 -4.67 -34.98 25.40
CA GLY A 447 -3.39 -34.27 25.39
C GLY A 447 -3.45 -33.07 26.33
N HIS A 448 -2.41 -32.88 27.13
CA HIS A 448 -2.34 -31.81 28.13
C HIS A 448 -0.89 -31.33 28.34
N GLY A 449 -0.72 -30.41 29.29
CA GLY A 449 0.54 -29.73 29.64
C GLY A 449 1.77 -30.60 29.88
N SER A 450 1.60 -31.89 30.14
CA SER A 450 2.70 -32.78 30.53
C SER A 450 2.65 -34.18 29.94
N GLY A 451 1.76 -34.46 28.97
CA GLY A 451 1.65 -35.79 28.38
C GLY A 451 0.33 -36.07 27.66
N VAL A 452 0.04 -37.37 27.54
CA VAL A 452 -1.22 -37.89 27.00
C VAL A 452 -1.85 -38.81 28.05
N ALA A 453 -3.01 -38.40 28.54
CA ALA A 453 -3.84 -39.18 29.44
C ALA A 453 -4.81 -40.08 28.65
N VAL A 454 -5.16 -41.22 29.24
CA VAL A 454 -6.11 -42.19 28.68
C VAL A 454 -7.32 -42.29 29.60
N TYR A 455 -8.50 -42.21 29.02
CA TYR A 455 -9.78 -42.40 29.68
C TYR A 455 -10.52 -43.57 29.02
N SER A 456 -11.23 -44.35 29.83
CA SER A 456 -12.16 -45.36 29.33
C SER A 456 -13.60 -44.94 29.50
N ARG A 457 -14.47 -45.44 28.62
CA ARG A 457 -15.91 -45.27 28.76
C ARG A 457 -16.35 -45.75 30.14
N GLY A 458 -16.94 -44.87 30.94
CA GLY A 458 -17.42 -45.26 32.27
C GLY A 458 -18.68 -46.12 32.18
N LEU A 459 -18.86 -46.97 33.19
CA LEU A 459 -19.98 -47.92 33.24
C LEU A 459 -21.29 -47.29 33.74
N LEU A 460 -21.20 -46.11 34.36
CA LEU A 460 -22.33 -45.37 34.93
C LEU A 460 -22.64 -44.12 34.11
N PRO A 461 -23.91 -43.76 33.88
CA PRO A 461 -24.28 -42.53 33.16
C PRO A 461 -23.73 -41.25 33.80
N GLU A 462 -23.54 -41.26 35.12
CA GLU A 462 -23.02 -40.14 35.92
C GLU A 462 -21.51 -39.92 35.73
N VAL A 463 -20.79 -40.96 35.29
CA VAL A 463 -19.34 -40.96 35.06
C VAL A 463 -19.11 -41.37 33.60
N PRO A 464 -19.27 -40.46 32.64
CA PRO A 464 -19.20 -40.79 31.21
C PRO A 464 -17.81 -41.28 30.77
N TRP A 465 -16.75 -40.80 31.42
CA TRP A 465 -15.37 -41.18 31.17
C TRP A 465 -14.62 -41.34 32.50
N GLU A 466 -13.92 -42.46 32.65
CA GLU A 466 -13.11 -42.80 33.82
C GLU A 466 -11.62 -42.66 33.47
N TYR A 467 -10.88 -41.90 34.29
CA TYR A 467 -9.44 -41.70 34.11
C TYR A 467 -8.67 -43.00 34.40
N LEU A 468 -7.88 -43.47 33.44
CA LEU A 468 -7.06 -44.68 33.58
C LEU A 468 -5.63 -44.36 34.01
N GLY A 469 -5.06 -43.27 33.50
CA GLY A 469 -3.69 -42.85 33.77
C GLY A 469 -3.01 -42.21 32.55
N GLU A 470 -1.69 -42.10 32.62
CA GLU A 470 -0.85 -41.44 31.61
C GLU A 470 -0.10 -42.45 30.74
N ILE A 471 0.15 -42.11 29.47
CA ILE A 471 1.03 -42.88 28.60
C ILE A 471 2.49 -42.56 28.94
N GLU A 472 3.22 -43.55 29.44
CA GLU A 472 4.66 -43.39 29.73
C GLU A 472 5.46 -43.13 28.45
N GLY A 473 6.41 -42.18 28.52
CA GLY A 473 7.27 -41.80 27.39
C GLY A 473 6.83 -40.56 26.62
N VAL A 474 5.67 -39.97 26.96
CA VAL A 474 5.25 -38.65 26.47
C VAL A 474 5.31 -37.64 27.64
N ASP A 475 6.31 -36.77 27.63
CA ASP A 475 6.67 -35.90 28.76
C ASP A 475 6.66 -34.40 28.40
N ARG A 476 5.82 -34.01 27.44
CA ARG A 476 5.73 -32.64 26.91
C ARG A 476 4.29 -32.18 26.76
N ASP A 477 4.15 -30.86 26.60
CA ASP A 477 2.87 -30.20 26.36
C ASP A 477 2.31 -30.56 24.98
N ILE A 478 1.20 -31.29 24.96
CA ILE A 478 0.55 -31.83 23.76
C ILE A 478 -0.58 -30.92 23.32
N TYR A 479 -0.57 -30.55 22.04
CA TYR A 479 -1.57 -29.67 21.41
C TYR A 479 -2.30 -30.32 20.23
N TYR A 480 -1.76 -31.41 19.69
CA TYR A 480 -2.31 -32.05 18.50
C TYR A 480 -2.34 -33.55 18.70
N LEU A 481 -3.48 -34.18 18.40
CA LEU A 481 -3.65 -35.63 18.38
C LEU A 481 -4.24 -36.06 17.03
N ARG A 482 -3.60 -37.01 16.34
CA ARG A 482 -4.07 -37.52 15.05
C ARG A 482 -3.86 -39.03 14.97
N GLU A 483 -4.69 -39.70 14.20
CA GLU A 483 -4.59 -41.14 13.92
C GLU A 483 -4.20 -41.33 12.45
N ASN A 484 -3.24 -42.22 12.19
CA ASN A 484 -2.88 -42.62 10.83
C ASN A 484 -3.79 -43.74 10.30
N ARG A 485 -3.57 -44.17 9.06
CA ARG A 485 -4.39 -45.22 8.41
C ARG A 485 -4.37 -46.57 9.15
N GLU A 486 -3.27 -46.89 9.82
CA GLU A 486 -3.10 -48.12 10.61
C GLU A 486 -3.73 -48.06 12.01
N GLY A 487 -4.22 -46.89 12.42
CA GLY A 487 -4.82 -46.69 13.73
C GLY A 487 -3.81 -46.37 14.85
N GLU A 488 -2.58 -46.01 14.49
CA GLU A 488 -1.58 -45.52 15.44
C GLU A 488 -1.87 -44.05 15.80
N LEU A 489 -1.75 -43.74 17.08
CA LEU A 489 -1.95 -42.39 17.59
C LEU A 489 -0.64 -41.60 17.47
N TRP A 490 -0.74 -40.38 17.01
CA TRP A 490 0.34 -39.42 16.93
C TRP A 490 0.02 -38.21 17.78
N ALA A 491 0.98 -37.79 18.60
CA ALA A 491 0.88 -36.63 19.49
C ALA A 491 1.92 -35.58 19.11
N GLY A 492 1.48 -34.34 18.90
CA GLY A 492 2.32 -33.21 18.47
C GLY A 492 2.42 -32.11 19.52
N THR A 493 3.58 -31.47 19.60
CA THR A 493 3.85 -30.33 20.51
C THR A 493 3.94 -29.00 19.76
N ARG A 494 4.02 -27.88 20.49
CA ARG A 494 4.44 -26.58 19.90
C ARG A 494 5.95 -26.37 19.87
N SER A 495 6.72 -27.28 20.48
CA SER A 495 8.18 -27.19 20.66
C SER A 495 8.99 -27.99 19.63
N GLY A 496 8.34 -28.46 18.55
CA GLY A 496 9.02 -29.19 17.47
C GLY A 496 9.18 -30.70 17.71
N PHE A 497 8.47 -31.27 18.68
CA PHE A 497 8.50 -32.71 18.95
C PHE A 497 7.19 -33.37 18.53
N THR A 498 7.29 -34.59 18.03
CA THR A 498 6.14 -35.45 17.75
C THR A 498 6.39 -36.85 18.33
N PHE A 499 5.33 -37.51 18.75
CA PHE A 499 5.37 -38.82 19.38
C PHE A 499 4.45 -39.78 18.64
N GLN A 500 4.98 -40.92 18.21
CA GLN A 500 4.18 -42.03 17.72
C GLN A 500 3.87 -42.96 18.89
N VAL A 501 2.58 -43.19 19.12
CA VAL A 501 2.04 -44.06 20.16
C VAL A 501 1.39 -45.26 19.48
N SER A 502 2.05 -46.41 19.60
CA SER A 502 1.60 -47.69 19.03
C SER A 502 1.21 -48.66 20.14
N LYS A 503 0.30 -49.59 19.86
CA LYS A 503 -0.17 -50.59 20.83
C LYS A 503 0.31 -51.98 20.46
N GLN A 504 0.64 -52.82 21.44
CA GLN A 504 0.93 -54.24 21.17
C GLN A 504 -0.35 -55.00 20.75
N GLU A 505 -0.24 -55.84 19.70
CA GLU A 505 -1.35 -56.49 18.96
C GLU A 505 -2.34 -57.31 19.81
N ASN A 506 -1.96 -57.75 21.02
CA ASN A 506 -2.80 -58.65 21.84
C ASN A 506 -3.74 -57.94 22.83
N ASN A 507 -3.87 -56.60 22.80
CA ASN A 507 -4.61 -55.86 23.82
C ASN A 507 -5.78 -55.03 23.25
N LEU A 508 -6.74 -55.73 22.64
CA LEU A 508 -7.94 -55.16 22.00
C LEU A 508 -8.93 -54.48 22.98
N GLY A 509 -8.68 -54.51 24.30
CA GLY A 509 -9.59 -54.02 25.35
C GLY A 509 -9.28 -52.64 25.96
N GLY A 510 -8.22 -51.94 25.54
CA GLY A 510 -8.08 -50.49 25.83
C GLY A 510 -7.54 -50.04 27.19
N THR A 511 -7.44 -50.88 28.23
CA THR A 511 -7.23 -50.39 29.61
C THR A 511 -5.82 -50.57 30.20
N ASP A 512 -4.95 -51.37 29.59
CA ASP A 512 -3.59 -51.59 30.09
C ASP A 512 -2.60 -50.54 29.54
N LEU A 513 -2.19 -49.62 30.40
CA LEU A 513 -1.26 -48.53 30.06
C LEU A 513 0.15 -49.03 29.70
N ASN A 514 0.56 -50.21 30.15
CA ASN A 514 1.89 -50.76 29.85
C ASN A 514 2.00 -51.31 28.42
N ALA A 515 0.87 -51.43 27.71
CA ALA A 515 0.83 -51.95 26.35
C ALA A 515 1.20 -50.91 25.28
N TYR A 516 1.31 -49.63 25.65
CA TYR A 516 1.69 -48.55 24.75
C TYR A 516 3.21 -48.50 24.56
N LYS A 517 3.65 -48.35 23.30
CA LYS A 517 5.04 -48.08 22.91
C LYS A 517 5.11 -46.70 22.29
N VAL A 518 5.99 -45.87 22.83
CA VAL A 518 6.20 -44.50 22.38
C VAL A 518 7.54 -44.38 21.65
N LYS A 519 7.52 -43.75 20.48
CA LYS A 519 8.72 -43.27 19.79
C LYS A 519 8.63 -41.76 19.66
N SER A 520 9.72 -41.05 19.95
CA SER A 520 9.79 -39.60 19.80
C SER A 520 10.59 -39.21 18.56
N PHE A 521 10.15 -38.14 17.90
CA PHE A 521 10.78 -37.56 16.73
C PHE A 521 10.93 -36.06 16.94
N GLN A 522 12.09 -35.53 16.58
CA GLN A 522 12.34 -34.10 16.55
C GLN A 522 12.22 -33.60 15.12
N ILE A 523 11.34 -32.63 14.90
CA ILE A 523 11.13 -32.01 13.59
C ILE A 523 12.18 -30.91 13.43
N GLU A 524 13.03 -31.05 12.42
CA GLU A 524 14.11 -30.10 12.15
C GLU A 524 13.53 -28.72 11.81
N ASN A 525 13.92 -27.69 12.58
CA ASN A 525 13.46 -26.32 12.38
C ASN A 525 11.94 -26.23 12.19
N GLY A 526 11.15 -26.92 13.00
CA GLY A 526 9.71 -27.01 12.82
C GLY A 526 8.90 -26.88 14.09
N SER A 527 7.58 -26.73 13.91
CA SER A 527 6.64 -26.91 15.00
C SER A 527 6.29 -28.40 15.08
N GLY A 528 5.86 -28.89 16.24
CA GLY A 528 5.35 -30.27 16.35
C GLY A 528 3.90 -30.39 15.86
N TRP A 529 3.41 -29.43 15.05
CA TRP A 529 2.08 -29.49 14.46
C TRP A 529 1.99 -30.67 13.50
N ILE A 530 1.09 -31.61 13.81
CA ILE A 530 0.82 -32.78 13.00
C ILE A 530 -0.55 -32.69 12.31
N SER A 531 -0.61 -33.14 11.06
CA SER A 531 -1.81 -33.23 10.24
C SER A 531 -1.92 -34.62 9.63
N ALA A 532 -3.15 -35.10 9.41
CA ALA A 532 -3.40 -36.37 8.72
C ALA A 532 -4.06 -36.08 7.38
N VAL A 533 -3.39 -36.45 6.28
CA VAL A 533 -3.88 -36.31 4.91
C VAL A 533 -3.74 -37.67 4.22
N ASN A 534 -4.83 -38.16 3.63
CA ASN A 534 -4.94 -39.50 3.06
C ASN A 534 -4.50 -40.64 4.02
N GLY A 535 -4.64 -40.40 5.33
CA GLY A 535 -4.20 -41.34 6.38
C GLY A 535 -2.69 -41.38 6.63
N GLU A 536 -1.91 -40.52 5.98
CA GLU A 536 -0.48 -40.32 6.26
C GLU A 536 -0.27 -39.10 7.16
N ILE A 537 0.79 -39.14 7.98
CA ILE A 537 1.11 -38.10 8.95
C ILE A 537 2.13 -37.12 8.37
N TYR A 538 1.75 -35.85 8.43
CA TYR A 538 2.58 -34.72 8.03
C TYR A 538 2.90 -33.87 9.26
N ALA A 539 4.13 -33.40 9.36
CA ALA A 539 4.60 -32.46 10.36
C ALA A 539 5.07 -31.15 9.70
N GLN A 540 4.85 -30.03 10.38
CA GLN A 540 5.22 -28.71 9.89
C GLN A 540 6.69 -28.36 10.19
N SER A 541 7.46 -27.95 9.18
CA SER A 541 8.76 -27.28 9.34
C SER A 541 8.76 -25.84 8.82
N TYR A 542 9.74 -25.02 9.21
CA TYR A 542 9.96 -23.69 8.65
C TYR A 542 10.36 -23.75 7.17
N SER A 543 10.87 -24.90 6.70
CA SER A 543 11.27 -25.15 5.31
C SER A 543 10.20 -25.84 4.46
N GLY A 544 9.03 -26.17 5.02
CA GLY A 544 7.94 -26.84 4.32
C GLY A 544 7.24 -27.90 5.16
N LEU A 545 6.67 -28.91 4.51
CA LEU A 545 6.07 -30.06 5.18
C LEU A 545 7.03 -31.25 5.16
N GLN A 546 7.01 -32.03 6.24
CA GLN A 546 7.67 -33.32 6.31
C GLN A 546 6.63 -34.42 6.46
N ARG A 547 6.80 -35.51 5.74
CA ARG A 547 5.95 -36.70 5.79
C ARG A 547 6.66 -37.81 6.54
N PHE A 548 5.95 -38.54 7.38
CA PHE A 548 6.53 -39.70 8.04
C PHE A 548 6.72 -40.84 7.04
N SER A 549 7.97 -41.24 6.79
CA SER A 549 8.30 -42.41 5.97
C SER A 549 8.39 -43.66 6.85
N LYS A 550 7.46 -44.60 6.64
CA LYS A 550 7.49 -45.89 7.34
C LYS A 550 8.68 -46.76 6.94
N ALA A 551 9.16 -46.63 5.70
CA ALA A 551 10.30 -47.39 5.20
C ALA A 551 11.60 -46.97 5.88
N ASP A 552 11.76 -45.67 6.11
CA ASP A 552 12.96 -45.08 6.71
C ASP A 552 12.83 -44.96 8.24
N GLY A 553 11.59 -44.95 8.76
CA GLY A 553 11.31 -44.74 10.17
C GLY A 553 11.54 -43.30 10.63
N GLU A 554 11.55 -42.33 9.72
CA GLU A 554 11.90 -40.93 9.97
C GLU A 554 10.98 -39.98 9.17
N PHE A 555 10.98 -38.70 9.54
CA PHE A 555 10.30 -37.65 8.79
C PHE A 555 11.18 -37.19 7.62
N ILE A 556 10.64 -37.28 6.40
CA ILE A 556 11.31 -36.86 5.16
C ILE A 556 10.57 -35.66 4.55
N LYS A 557 11.25 -34.83 3.75
CA LYS A 557 10.61 -33.71 3.06
C LYS A 557 9.46 -34.20 2.16
N ALA A 558 8.29 -33.57 2.27
CA ALA A 558 7.12 -33.87 1.45
C ALA A 558 7.21 -33.10 0.11
N THR A 559 7.78 -33.74 -0.91
CA THR A 559 8.00 -33.12 -2.24
C THR A 559 6.71 -32.89 -3.03
N GLU A 560 5.62 -33.60 -2.69
CA GLU A 560 4.30 -33.44 -3.31
C GLU A 560 3.63 -32.07 -3.02
N PHE A 561 4.22 -31.27 -2.11
CA PHE A 561 3.78 -29.92 -1.78
C PHE A 561 4.80 -28.83 -2.19
N ASP A 562 5.84 -29.15 -2.97
CA ASP A 562 6.91 -28.20 -3.35
C ASP A 562 6.40 -26.99 -4.18
N GLN A 563 5.23 -27.08 -4.78
CA GLN A 563 4.55 -25.98 -5.47
C GLN A 563 4.02 -24.88 -4.54
N ILE A 564 4.08 -25.08 -3.22
CA ILE A 564 3.68 -24.10 -2.20
C ILE A 564 4.93 -23.50 -1.56
N GLU A 565 4.98 -22.17 -1.43
CA GLU A 565 6.06 -21.46 -0.76
C GLU A 565 6.22 -21.88 0.72
N ALA A 566 7.43 -21.71 1.26
CA ALA A 566 7.69 -21.90 2.70
C ALA A 566 6.79 -20.98 3.55
N ASN A 567 6.49 -21.39 4.80
CA ASN A 567 5.54 -20.79 5.76
C ASN A 567 4.12 -21.41 5.84
N ILE A 568 4.01 -22.71 5.56
CA ILE A 568 2.80 -23.50 5.88
C ILE A 568 2.65 -23.56 7.41
N ILE A 569 1.43 -23.34 7.93
CA ILE A 569 1.06 -23.50 9.35
C ILE A 569 0.49 -24.89 9.61
N GLY A 570 -0.35 -25.40 8.70
CA GLY A 570 -1.02 -26.69 8.85
C GLY A 570 -1.81 -27.05 7.59
N ILE A 571 -2.21 -28.31 7.48
CA ILE A 571 -2.98 -28.82 6.35
C ILE A 571 -4.19 -29.61 6.84
N ILE A 572 -5.27 -29.56 6.08
CA ILE A 572 -6.48 -30.35 6.34
C ILE A 572 -7.08 -30.86 5.04
N GLU A 573 -7.49 -32.11 5.03
CA GLU A 573 -8.18 -32.74 3.91
C GLU A 573 -9.69 -32.51 4.02
N ASP A 574 -10.34 -32.14 2.92
CA ASP A 574 -11.80 -32.05 2.81
C ASP A 574 -12.44 -33.33 2.23
N PRO A 575 -13.77 -33.47 2.24
CA PRO A 575 -14.45 -34.69 1.80
C PRO A 575 -14.28 -35.01 0.32
N LEU A 576 -14.00 -34.00 -0.50
CA LEU A 576 -13.72 -34.14 -1.92
C LEU A 576 -12.25 -34.51 -2.16
N LYS A 577 -11.52 -34.86 -1.09
CA LYS A 577 -10.08 -35.22 -1.10
C LYS A 577 -9.19 -34.07 -1.58
N ARG A 578 -9.66 -32.84 -1.43
CA ARG A 578 -8.86 -31.64 -1.65
C ARG A 578 -8.16 -31.28 -0.34
N VAL A 579 -6.99 -30.67 -0.44
CA VAL A 579 -6.17 -30.32 0.72
C VAL A 579 -6.15 -28.80 0.88
N TRP A 580 -6.64 -28.35 2.02
CA TRP A 580 -6.56 -26.95 2.44
C TRP A 580 -5.26 -26.73 3.21
N VAL A 581 -4.47 -25.79 2.76
CA VAL A 581 -3.19 -25.43 3.37
C VAL A 581 -3.32 -24.05 4.00
N GLY A 582 -3.09 -23.96 5.30
CA GLY A 582 -3.00 -22.68 5.99
C GLY A 582 -1.56 -22.17 5.98
N THR A 583 -1.40 -20.86 5.84
CA THR A 583 -0.11 -20.20 5.66
C THR A 583 0.06 -19.06 6.67
N LYS A 584 1.30 -18.64 6.95
CA LYS A 584 1.55 -17.47 7.82
C LYS A 584 1.07 -16.14 7.25
N SER A 585 0.79 -16.07 5.95
CA SER A 585 0.11 -14.91 5.35
C SER A 585 -1.39 -14.90 5.65
N ASN A 586 -1.90 -15.88 6.41
CA ASN A 586 -3.31 -16.09 6.74
C ASN A 586 -4.21 -16.30 5.52
N GLU A 587 -3.64 -16.68 4.38
CA GLU A 587 -4.39 -17.02 3.17
C GLU A 587 -4.46 -18.54 2.99
N PRO A 588 -5.67 -19.12 2.88
CA PRO A 588 -5.80 -20.55 2.59
C PRO A 588 -5.39 -20.83 1.15
N ILE A 589 -4.73 -21.95 0.92
CA ILE A 589 -4.46 -22.48 -0.41
C ILE A 589 -5.22 -23.79 -0.54
N LEU A 590 -6.18 -23.85 -1.46
CA LEU A 590 -6.83 -25.09 -1.85
C LEU A 590 -5.98 -25.83 -2.87
N LEU A 591 -5.66 -27.08 -2.57
CA LEU A 591 -5.00 -28.00 -3.47
C LEU A 591 -5.95 -29.11 -3.92
N ILE A 592 -5.97 -29.40 -5.21
CA ILE A 592 -6.67 -30.56 -5.77
C ILE A 592 -5.63 -31.64 -6.08
N GLN A 593 -5.91 -32.88 -5.69
CA GLN A 593 -5.04 -34.00 -6.01
C GLN A 593 -5.27 -34.48 -7.44
N ASN A 594 -4.19 -34.58 -8.21
CA ASN A 594 -4.16 -35.18 -9.54
C ASN A 594 -4.18 -36.72 -9.44
N PRO A 595 -4.60 -37.43 -10.50
CA PRO A 595 -4.60 -38.90 -10.53
C PRO A 595 -3.22 -39.55 -10.30
N ASP A 596 -2.13 -38.82 -10.54
CA ASP A 596 -0.75 -39.26 -10.32
C ASP A 596 -0.26 -39.06 -8.86
N GLY A 597 -1.11 -38.51 -7.99
CA GLY A 597 -0.81 -38.23 -6.59
C GLY A 597 -0.18 -36.86 -6.33
N THR A 598 0.13 -36.08 -7.36
CA THR A 598 0.59 -34.69 -7.23
C THR A 598 -0.57 -33.76 -6.88
N TYR A 599 -0.27 -32.54 -6.42
CA TYR A 599 -1.30 -31.55 -6.10
C TYR A 599 -1.18 -30.30 -6.98
N GLU A 600 -2.30 -29.79 -7.47
CA GLU A 600 -2.39 -28.53 -8.18
C GLU A 600 -3.13 -27.47 -7.36
N LYS A 601 -2.69 -26.20 -7.45
CA LYS A 601 -3.34 -25.09 -6.77
C LYS A 601 -4.66 -24.76 -7.47
N ASN A 602 -5.76 -24.81 -6.72
CA ASN A 602 -7.05 -24.35 -7.21
C ASN A 602 -7.17 -22.84 -7.04
N SER A 603 -7.22 -22.12 -8.15
CA SER A 603 -7.44 -20.68 -8.15
C SER A 603 -8.92 -20.32 -7.88
N ASN A 604 -9.90 -21.18 -8.12
CA ASN A 604 -11.33 -20.82 -8.10
C ASN A 604 -11.99 -20.85 -6.71
N GLN A 605 -11.22 -20.76 -5.62
CA GLN A 605 -11.77 -20.83 -4.25
C GLN A 605 -12.53 -19.55 -3.81
N GLY A 606 -12.37 -18.44 -4.54
CA GLY A 606 -12.93 -17.13 -4.18
C GLY A 606 -12.30 -16.49 -2.94
N SER A 607 -12.72 -15.26 -2.63
CA SER A 607 -12.32 -14.56 -1.40
C SER A 607 -12.95 -15.18 -0.15
N MET A 608 -12.12 -15.72 0.75
CA MET A 608 -12.58 -16.29 2.03
C MET A 608 -12.07 -15.54 3.28
N GLY A 609 -11.26 -14.50 3.11
CA GLY A 609 -10.66 -13.77 4.24
C GLY A 609 -9.53 -14.54 4.95
N GLN A 610 -9.23 -14.17 6.20
CA GLN A 610 -8.14 -14.78 6.98
C GLN A 610 -8.54 -16.16 7.52
N TYR A 611 -7.69 -17.15 7.28
CA TYR A 611 -7.89 -18.56 7.64
C TYR A 611 -6.88 -19.02 8.69
N LEU A 612 -7.36 -19.74 9.72
CA LEU A 612 -6.49 -20.50 10.63
C LEU A 612 -6.69 -22.01 10.38
N PRO A 613 -5.61 -22.77 10.07
CA PRO A 613 -5.71 -24.21 9.85
C PRO A 613 -5.81 -24.98 11.18
N SER A 614 -6.82 -24.71 12.02
CA SER A 614 -7.03 -25.42 13.29
C SER A 614 -8.51 -25.71 13.54
N ASN A 615 -8.81 -26.98 13.89
CA ASN A 615 -10.12 -27.44 14.36
C ASN A 615 -11.30 -27.06 13.48
N ASN A 616 -11.11 -27.19 12.16
CA ASN A 616 -12.17 -27.01 11.17
C ASN A 616 -13.09 -28.23 11.16
N PHE A 617 -14.38 -27.99 10.99
CA PHE A 617 -15.42 -29.02 11.05
C PHE A 617 -16.11 -29.18 9.69
N LEU A 618 -16.50 -30.40 9.37
CA LEU A 618 -17.34 -30.73 8.23
C LEU A 618 -18.79 -30.88 8.68
N ASP A 619 -19.69 -30.08 8.12
CA ASP A 619 -21.12 -30.19 8.39
C ASP A 619 -21.79 -31.26 7.50
N ALA A 620 -22.98 -31.72 7.91
CA ALA A 620 -23.71 -32.81 7.27
C ALA A 620 -24.13 -32.50 5.81
N ASP A 621 -24.24 -31.22 5.46
CA ASP A 621 -24.56 -30.72 4.11
C ASP A 621 -23.35 -30.65 3.17
N SER A 622 -22.17 -31.08 3.65
CA SER A 622 -20.87 -30.97 3.00
C SER A 622 -20.26 -29.57 2.98
N SER A 623 -20.82 -28.60 3.71
CA SER A 623 -20.17 -27.31 3.95
C SER A 623 -19.02 -27.45 4.95
N MET A 624 -17.97 -26.67 4.77
CA MET A 624 -16.81 -26.62 5.65
C MET A 624 -16.92 -25.41 6.57
N TRP A 625 -16.68 -25.61 7.86
CA TRP A 625 -16.53 -24.53 8.83
C TRP A 625 -15.06 -24.33 9.15
N PHE A 626 -14.60 -23.10 8.93
CA PHE A 626 -13.25 -22.68 9.22
C PHE A 626 -13.20 -21.72 10.39
N VAL A 627 -12.16 -21.87 11.19
CA VAL A 627 -11.83 -20.97 12.28
C VAL A 627 -10.97 -19.81 11.76
N SER A 628 -11.25 -18.61 12.24
CA SER A 628 -10.58 -17.36 11.88
C SER A 628 -10.25 -16.55 13.14
N SER A 629 -9.23 -15.68 13.06
CA SER A 629 -8.93 -14.72 14.12
C SER A 629 -10.09 -13.75 14.39
N GLU A 630 -10.93 -13.51 13.38
CA GLU A 630 -12.07 -12.59 13.41
C GLU A 630 -13.42 -13.30 13.59
N GLY A 631 -13.43 -14.63 13.75
CA GLY A 631 -14.64 -15.41 13.97
C GLY A 631 -14.65 -16.74 13.23
N LEU A 632 -15.70 -17.01 12.45
CA LEU A 632 -15.86 -18.23 11.66
C LEU A 632 -16.16 -17.93 10.19
N ILE A 633 -15.79 -18.87 9.33
CA ILE A 633 -16.11 -18.85 7.91
C ILE A 633 -16.83 -20.16 7.58
N ARG A 634 -18.03 -20.11 7.03
CA ARG A 634 -18.70 -21.28 6.44
C ARG A 634 -18.52 -21.25 4.93
N TYR A 635 -17.90 -22.27 4.37
CA TYR A 635 -17.63 -22.41 2.95
C TYR A 635 -18.47 -23.53 2.34
N ASP A 636 -19.25 -23.20 1.31
CA ASP A 636 -19.98 -24.19 0.51
C ASP A 636 -19.15 -24.60 -0.72
N PRO A 637 -18.60 -25.83 -0.75
CA PRO A 637 -17.80 -26.29 -1.87
C PRO A 637 -18.59 -26.56 -3.16
N LYS A 638 -19.93 -26.57 -3.11
CA LYS A 638 -20.80 -26.81 -4.27
C LYS A 638 -21.08 -25.54 -5.05
N LYS A 639 -20.88 -24.36 -4.45
CA LYS A 639 -21.13 -23.07 -5.10
C LYS A 639 -19.91 -22.69 -5.93
N GLU A 640 -20.05 -22.77 -7.25
CA GLU A 640 -18.98 -22.38 -8.17
C GLU A 640 -18.84 -20.85 -8.23
N VAL A 641 -17.60 -20.35 -8.11
CA VAL A 641 -17.29 -18.95 -8.42
C VAL A 641 -17.13 -18.85 -9.93
N SER A 642 -18.00 -18.08 -10.58
CA SER A 642 -17.89 -17.78 -12.01
C SER A 642 -16.62 -16.95 -12.28
N THR A 643 -15.49 -17.61 -12.58
CA THR A 643 -14.19 -16.96 -12.82
C THR A 643 -13.99 -16.46 -14.25
N GLU A 644 -14.98 -16.58 -15.13
CA GLU A 644 -14.84 -16.22 -16.54
C GLU A 644 -14.86 -14.72 -16.82
N LYS A 645 -15.29 -13.85 -15.90
CA LYS A 645 -15.48 -12.42 -16.21
C LYS A 645 -14.14 -11.74 -16.58
N PRO A 646 -13.99 -11.17 -17.79
CA PRO A 646 -12.75 -10.54 -18.22
C PRO A 646 -12.48 -9.27 -17.40
N PHE A 647 -11.22 -9.03 -17.04
CA PHE A 647 -10.80 -7.78 -16.43
C PHE A 647 -9.52 -7.29 -17.13
N PHE A 648 -9.32 -5.98 -17.16
CA PHE A 648 -8.27 -5.34 -17.96
C PHE A 648 -7.50 -4.35 -17.10
N THR A 649 -6.30 -3.98 -17.53
CA THR A 649 -5.52 -2.90 -16.94
C THR A 649 -5.71 -1.63 -17.76
N LEU A 650 -5.65 -0.49 -17.08
CA LEU A 650 -5.77 0.85 -17.66
C LEU A 650 -4.51 1.63 -17.33
N LEU A 651 -3.91 2.27 -18.33
CA LEU A 651 -3.06 3.43 -18.08
C LEU A 651 -3.96 4.58 -17.68
N ARG A 652 -3.64 5.27 -16.58
CA ARG A 652 -4.48 6.34 -16.02
C ARG A 652 -3.85 7.71 -16.18
N ARG A 653 -2.52 7.77 -16.26
CA ARG A 653 -1.78 9.02 -16.48
C ARG A 653 -0.39 8.71 -17.00
N ILE A 654 0.11 9.54 -17.91
CA ILE A 654 1.53 9.53 -18.31
C ILE A 654 2.07 10.94 -18.16
N GLU A 655 3.01 11.12 -17.25
CA GLU A 655 3.65 12.42 -16.99
C GLU A 655 5.08 12.41 -17.54
N THR A 656 5.48 13.55 -18.09
CA THR A 656 6.87 13.89 -18.41
C THR A 656 7.39 14.91 -17.40
N LYS A 657 8.65 15.35 -17.54
CA LYS A 657 9.18 16.44 -16.71
C LYS A 657 8.42 17.76 -16.86
N THR A 658 7.71 17.96 -17.97
CA THR A 658 7.14 19.27 -18.32
C THR A 658 5.64 19.24 -18.57
N ASP A 659 5.05 18.07 -18.85
CA ASP A 659 3.63 17.99 -19.21
C ASP A 659 3.00 16.63 -18.85
N THR A 660 1.68 16.53 -18.94
CA THR A 660 0.92 15.27 -18.93
C THR A 660 0.47 14.93 -20.35
N LEU A 661 0.83 13.74 -20.83
CA LEU A 661 0.53 13.33 -22.20
C LEU A 661 -0.96 12.99 -22.39
N GLU A 662 -1.42 13.18 -23.62
CA GLU A 662 -2.75 12.77 -24.05
C GLU A 662 -2.92 11.25 -24.00
N LEU A 663 -4.08 10.81 -23.49
CA LEU A 663 -4.34 9.42 -23.15
C LEU A 663 -5.78 9.02 -23.45
N ILE A 664 -6.12 9.05 -24.74
CA ILE A 664 -7.50 8.96 -25.22
C ILE A 664 -8.17 7.60 -24.88
N ARG A 665 -7.40 6.50 -24.77
CA ARG A 665 -7.96 5.13 -24.61
C ARG A 665 -7.31 4.27 -23.53
N TYR A 666 -6.68 4.87 -22.52
CA TYR A 666 -6.08 4.14 -21.39
C TYR A 666 -5.12 2.99 -21.77
N GLY A 667 -4.50 3.04 -22.95
CA GLY A 667 -3.62 1.99 -23.46
C GLY A 667 -4.32 0.75 -24.02
N ARG A 668 -5.62 0.78 -24.33
CA ARG A 668 -6.36 -0.36 -24.90
C ARG A 668 -6.35 -0.46 -26.43
N ASP A 669 -5.69 0.46 -27.14
CA ASP A 669 -5.58 0.39 -28.60
C ASP A 669 -4.34 -0.41 -29.03
N GLN A 670 -4.53 -1.71 -29.28
CA GLN A 670 -3.52 -2.52 -29.96
C GLN A 670 -3.37 -2.02 -31.41
N GLY A 671 -2.30 -1.26 -31.70
CA GLY A 671 -1.93 -0.90 -33.08
C GLY A 671 -1.83 0.60 -33.42
N LEU A 672 -1.93 1.51 -32.45
CA LEU A 672 -1.64 2.94 -32.70
C LEU A 672 -0.16 3.19 -33.03
N GLU A 673 0.08 4.17 -33.90
CA GLU A 673 1.43 4.62 -34.23
C GLU A 673 2.12 5.24 -33.01
N ALA A 674 3.42 4.95 -32.85
CA ALA A 674 4.20 5.47 -31.74
C ALA A 674 4.28 7.00 -31.79
N ILE A 675 3.84 7.66 -30.72
CA ILE A 675 3.90 9.12 -30.60
C ILE A 675 5.36 9.54 -30.43
N ARG A 676 5.79 10.59 -31.16
CA ARG A 676 7.17 11.11 -31.08
C ARG A 676 7.28 12.14 -29.97
N LEU A 677 8.15 11.89 -29.01
CA LEU A 677 8.28 12.69 -27.81
C LEU A 677 9.72 13.21 -27.66
N LYS A 678 9.86 14.43 -27.14
CA LYS A 678 11.17 15.09 -26.93
C LYS A 678 11.75 14.81 -25.55
N ASP A 679 10.88 14.60 -24.56
CA ASP A 679 11.29 14.20 -23.22
C ASP A 679 11.88 12.79 -23.25
N ASN A 680 12.65 12.45 -22.22
CA ASN A 680 13.27 11.14 -22.06
C ASN A 680 13.01 10.55 -20.67
N SER A 681 12.11 11.16 -19.90
CA SER A 681 11.74 10.73 -18.56
C SER A 681 10.23 10.69 -18.47
N TYR A 682 9.69 9.55 -18.05
CA TYR A 682 8.26 9.25 -18.07
C TYR A 682 7.83 8.55 -16.79
N ARG A 683 6.69 8.97 -16.27
CA ARG A 683 6.01 8.38 -15.13
C ARG A 683 4.65 7.85 -15.58
N PHE A 684 4.46 6.54 -15.50
CA PHE A 684 3.24 5.85 -15.88
C PHE A 684 2.45 5.52 -14.63
N GLU A 685 1.22 6.04 -14.52
CA GLU A 685 0.24 5.61 -13.53
C GLU A 685 -0.75 4.64 -14.18
N PHE A 686 -1.08 3.56 -13.48
CA PHE A 686 -1.99 2.53 -13.98
C PHE A 686 -2.89 1.98 -12.86
N ALA A 687 -4.03 1.44 -13.27
CA ALA A 687 -5.02 0.83 -12.39
C ALA A 687 -5.71 -0.33 -13.10
N ALA A 688 -6.22 -1.28 -12.34
CA ALA A 688 -7.14 -2.31 -12.83
C ALA A 688 -8.48 -2.12 -12.11
N PRO A 689 -9.59 -1.82 -12.83
CA PRO A 689 -10.92 -1.69 -12.25
C PRO A 689 -11.47 -3.07 -11.86
N TYR A 690 -10.86 -3.66 -10.85
CA TYR A 690 -11.24 -4.91 -10.21
C TYR A 690 -11.37 -4.65 -8.70
N PHE A 691 -12.56 -4.90 -8.16
CA PHE A 691 -12.95 -4.40 -6.85
C PHE A 691 -13.08 -5.50 -5.78
N GLU A 692 -13.10 -6.78 -6.18
CA GLU A 692 -13.00 -7.90 -5.24
C GLU A 692 -11.56 -7.94 -4.69
N GLU A 693 -11.43 -7.89 -3.37
CA GLU A 693 -10.13 -7.88 -2.67
C GLU A 693 -9.10 -6.92 -3.32
N GLU A 694 -9.54 -5.71 -3.71
CA GLU A 694 -8.79 -4.73 -4.52
C GLU A 694 -7.33 -4.51 -4.08
N LYS A 695 -7.07 -4.56 -2.76
CA LYS A 695 -5.75 -4.39 -2.14
C LYS A 695 -4.74 -5.48 -2.50
N LYS A 696 -5.20 -6.66 -2.93
CA LYS A 696 -4.36 -7.78 -3.32
C LYS A 696 -4.00 -7.79 -4.81
N THR A 697 -4.53 -6.83 -5.58
CA THR A 697 -4.19 -6.71 -6.99
C THR A 697 -2.71 -6.33 -7.15
N LYS A 698 -1.96 -7.16 -7.86
CA LYS A 698 -0.55 -6.94 -8.20
C LYS A 698 -0.41 -6.53 -9.66
N TYR A 699 0.67 -5.86 -10.00
CA TYR A 699 0.98 -5.36 -11.33
C TYR A 699 2.34 -5.85 -11.81
N GLN A 700 2.44 -6.05 -13.12
CA GLN A 700 3.65 -6.38 -13.84
C GLN A 700 3.85 -5.37 -14.96
N THR A 701 5.06 -4.83 -15.07
CA THR A 701 5.40 -3.82 -16.09
C THR A 701 6.54 -4.30 -16.97
N PHE A 702 6.53 -3.90 -18.25
CA PHE A 702 7.60 -4.20 -19.20
C PHE A 702 7.74 -3.06 -20.21
N LEU A 703 8.93 -2.46 -20.29
CA LEU A 703 9.28 -1.49 -21.32
C LEU A 703 10.10 -2.16 -22.43
N GLU A 704 9.41 -2.59 -23.49
CA GLU A 704 10.03 -3.20 -24.67
C GLU A 704 11.03 -2.20 -25.29
N GLY A 705 12.29 -2.64 -25.44
CA GLY A 705 13.41 -1.82 -25.93
C GLY A 705 14.30 -1.23 -24.82
N PHE A 706 13.97 -1.44 -23.54
CA PHE A 706 14.79 -1.04 -22.40
C PHE A 706 14.95 -2.16 -21.37
N ASP A 707 13.83 -2.76 -20.93
CA ASP A 707 13.84 -3.85 -19.95
C ASP A 707 14.22 -5.18 -20.63
N PRO A 708 14.95 -6.07 -19.94
CA PRO A 708 15.32 -7.38 -20.49
C PRO A 708 14.15 -8.38 -20.50
N ASP A 709 13.27 -8.31 -19.50
CA ASP A 709 12.05 -9.11 -19.34
C ASP A 709 11.06 -8.34 -18.46
N TRP A 710 9.88 -8.91 -18.19
CA TRP A 710 8.92 -8.36 -17.25
C TRP A 710 9.50 -8.21 -15.85
N VAL A 711 9.20 -7.07 -15.20
CA VAL A 711 9.51 -6.84 -13.78
C VAL A 711 8.67 -7.78 -12.91
N ASP A 712 9.13 -8.18 -11.73
CA ASP A 712 8.34 -9.04 -10.83
C ASP A 712 7.02 -8.40 -10.37
N TRP A 713 6.03 -9.25 -10.07
CA TRP A 713 4.73 -8.84 -9.55
C TRP A 713 4.86 -8.05 -8.24
N ASN A 714 4.31 -6.84 -8.21
CA ASN A 714 4.32 -5.98 -7.03
C ASN A 714 3.04 -5.13 -6.97
N ASP A 715 2.81 -4.42 -5.87
CA ASP A 715 1.62 -3.59 -5.64
C ASP A 715 1.81 -2.11 -6.03
N ASN A 716 2.94 -1.76 -6.65
CA ASN A 716 3.17 -0.41 -7.13
C ASN A 716 2.25 -0.11 -8.31
N LYS A 717 1.51 1.00 -8.19
CA LYS A 717 0.58 1.49 -9.23
C LYS A 717 1.22 2.50 -10.18
N VAL A 718 2.53 2.69 -10.04
CA VAL A 718 3.31 3.69 -10.73
C VAL A 718 4.64 3.08 -11.17
N LYS A 719 5.06 3.39 -12.39
CA LYS A 719 6.39 3.04 -12.90
C LYS A 719 7.06 4.25 -13.52
N GLU A 720 8.31 4.48 -13.15
CA GLU A 720 9.10 5.62 -13.61
C GLU A 720 10.33 5.15 -14.39
N TYR A 721 10.59 5.80 -15.52
CA TYR A 721 11.81 5.66 -16.30
C TYR A 721 12.44 7.04 -16.48
N THR A 722 13.74 7.14 -16.21
CA THR A 722 14.50 8.38 -16.36
C THR A 722 15.61 8.19 -17.39
N ASN A 723 15.93 9.27 -18.12
CA ASN A 723 17.03 9.30 -19.09
C ASN A 723 17.00 8.18 -20.17
N LEU A 724 15.83 7.85 -20.71
CA LEU A 724 15.70 6.88 -21.80
C LEU A 724 16.51 7.29 -23.04
N PRO A 725 17.32 6.39 -23.61
CA PRO A 725 17.99 6.63 -24.88
C PRO A 725 17.02 6.94 -26.04
N PRO A 726 17.48 7.58 -27.13
CA PRO A 726 16.66 7.76 -28.32
C PRO A 726 16.36 6.41 -29.01
N ALA A 727 15.14 5.90 -28.84
CA ALA A 727 14.67 4.67 -29.47
C ALA A 727 13.13 4.63 -29.54
N LYS A 728 12.60 3.57 -30.15
CA LYS A 728 11.16 3.23 -30.09
C LYS A 728 10.93 2.33 -28.88
N TYR A 729 9.92 2.66 -28.09
CA TYR A 729 9.55 1.94 -26.88
C TYR A 729 8.08 1.54 -26.90
N ARG A 730 7.76 0.43 -26.23
CA ARG A 730 6.40 0.06 -25.88
C ARG A 730 6.33 -0.25 -24.39
N PHE A 731 5.62 0.59 -23.64
CA PHE A 731 5.30 0.32 -22.26
C PHE A 731 4.09 -0.61 -22.20
N ARG A 732 4.23 -1.73 -21.50
CA ARG A 732 3.19 -2.74 -21.30
C ARG A 732 2.97 -2.92 -19.80
N VAL A 733 1.72 -3.00 -19.38
CA VAL A 733 1.37 -3.29 -18.00
C VAL A 733 0.17 -4.23 -17.93
N ARG A 734 0.22 -5.17 -16.99
CA ARG A 734 -0.86 -6.10 -16.69
C ARG A 734 -1.01 -6.25 -15.18
N ALA A 735 -2.21 -6.64 -14.76
CA ALA A 735 -2.56 -6.86 -13.39
C ALA A 735 -2.87 -8.34 -13.14
N GLN A 736 -2.68 -8.76 -11.90
CA GLN A 736 -3.08 -10.05 -11.38
C GLN A 736 -4.00 -9.79 -10.19
N ASN A 737 -5.22 -10.34 -10.22
CA ASN A 737 -6.16 -10.21 -9.12
C ASN A 737 -5.81 -11.15 -7.94
N ALA A 738 -6.56 -11.07 -6.84
CA ALA A 738 -6.36 -11.91 -5.65
C ALA A 738 -6.38 -13.43 -5.93
N VAL A 739 -7.06 -13.81 -7.01
CA VAL A 739 -7.33 -15.19 -7.44
C VAL A 739 -6.21 -15.72 -8.36
N GLY A 740 -5.28 -14.86 -8.76
CA GLY A 740 -4.14 -15.19 -9.63
C GLY A 740 -4.42 -15.04 -11.13
N LYS A 741 -5.64 -14.63 -11.52
CA LYS A 741 -6.01 -14.37 -12.92
C LYS A 741 -5.28 -13.12 -13.41
N ILE A 742 -4.74 -13.19 -14.64
CA ILE A 742 -4.02 -12.08 -15.28
C ILE A 742 -4.99 -11.30 -16.18
N SER A 743 -4.89 -9.98 -16.16
CA SER A 743 -5.72 -9.06 -16.94
C SER A 743 -5.29 -8.97 -18.41
N GLU A 744 -6.17 -8.41 -19.24
CA GLU A 744 -5.75 -7.85 -20.53
C GLU A 744 -4.74 -6.70 -20.30
N GLU A 745 -3.66 -6.69 -21.10
CA GLU A 745 -2.57 -5.72 -20.97
C GLU A 745 -2.98 -4.33 -21.48
N ALA A 746 -2.52 -3.28 -20.81
CA ALA A 746 -2.50 -1.92 -21.35
C ALA A 746 -1.15 -1.65 -22.01
N VAL A 747 -1.17 -1.09 -23.22
CA VAL A 747 0.01 -0.84 -24.05
C VAL A 747 0.06 0.63 -24.48
N PHE A 748 1.24 1.25 -24.35
CA PHE A 748 1.52 2.59 -24.86
C PHE A 748 2.82 2.62 -25.67
N ALA A 749 2.71 2.97 -26.95
CA ALA A 749 3.85 3.03 -27.87
C ALA A 749 4.34 4.48 -28.05
N PHE A 750 5.64 4.72 -27.89
CA PHE A 750 6.24 6.04 -28.06
C PHE A 750 7.68 5.97 -28.60
N THR A 751 8.18 7.07 -29.13
CA THR A 751 9.55 7.20 -29.62
C THR A 751 10.23 8.39 -28.97
N VAL A 752 11.35 8.16 -28.30
CA VAL A 752 12.21 9.21 -27.74
C VAL A 752 13.09 9.76 -28.85
N LEU A 753 12.97 11.04 -29.15
CA LEU A 753 13.76 11.70 -30.20
C LEU A 753 15.18 12.03 -29.70
N PRO A 754 16.21 11.96 -30.57
CA PRO A 754 17.52 12.44 -30.22
C PRO A 754 17.49 13.94 -29.95
N PRO A 755 18.24 14.44 -28.95
CA PRO A 755 18.36 15.86 -28.70
C PRO A 755 18.99 16.57 -29.91
N TRP A 756 18.73 17.86 -30.09
CA TRP A 756 19.12 18.61 -31.29
C TRP A 756 20.62 18.51 -31.62
N TYR A 757 21.48 18.44 -30.60
CA TYR A 757 22.93 18.31 -30.73
C TYR A 757 23.42 16.92 -31.18
N ALA A 758 22.54 15.92 -31.18
CA ALA A 758 22.82 14.53 -31.60
C ALA A 758 22.13 14.18 -32.94
N THR A 759 21.82 15.19 -33.76
CA THR A 759 21.18 15.03 -35.07
C THR A 759 22.21 14.99 -36.21
N TRP A 760 21.87 14.38 -37.35
CA TRP A 760 22.77 14.27 -38.50
C TRP A 760 23.27 15.64 -39.02
N TRP A 761 22.42 16.67 -38.96
CA TRP A 761 22.80 18.03 -39.36
C TRP A 761 23.68 18.71 -38.30
N ALA A 762 23.53 18.39 -37.00
CA ALA A 762 24.48 18.83 -35.98
C ALA A 762 25.86 18.20 -36.23
N TYR A 763 25.94 16.92 -36.60
CA TYR A 763 27.20 16.30 -37.03
C TYR A 763 27.77 16.94 -38.31
N LEU A 764 26.92 17.36 -39.26
CA LEU A 764 27.36 18.14 -40.42
C LEU A 764 27.95 19.49 -39.99
N ILE A 765 27.33 20.19 -39.05
CA ILE A 765 27.85 21.45 -38.49
C ILE A 765 29.17 21.20 -37.76
N TYR A 766 29.28 20.15 -36.94
CA TYR A 766 30.54 19.76 -36.29
C TYR A 766 31.63 19.46 -37.31
N PHE A 767 31.29 18.76 -38.38
CA PHE A 767 32.21 18.49 -39.49
C PHE A 767 32.61 19.78 -40.21
N MET A 768 31.69 20.72 -40.45
CA MET A 768 31.97 22.01 -41.07
C MET A 768 32.87 22.87 -40.20
N ILE A 769 32.61 22.94 -38.88
CA ILE A 769 33.47 23.62 -37.90
C ILE A 769 34.86 22.97 -37.89
N LEU A 770 34.93 21.64 -37.85
CA LEU A 770 36.19 20.89 -37.91
C LEU A 770 36.94 21.15 -39.22
N ALA A 771 36.26 21.16 -40.36
CA ALA A 771 36.83 21.47 -41.67
C ALA A 771 37.33 22.93 -41.73
N LEU A 772 36.63 23.87 -41.08
CA LEU A 772 37.06 25.27 -40.94
C LEU A 772 38.31 25.39 -40.06
N ILE A 773 38.36 24.64 -38.96
CA ILE A 773 39.54 24.55 -38.10
C ILE A 773 40.72 23.95 -38.87
N ILE A 774 40.52 22.84 -39.58
CA ILE A 774 41.53 22.20 -40.42
C ILE A 774 41.96 23.14 -41.55
N PHE A 775 41.03 23.82 -42.22
CA PHE A 775 41.35 24.82 -43.23
C PHE A 775 42.16 25.98 -42.64
N GLY A 776 41.80 26.46 -41.44
CA GLY A 776 42.57 27.44 -40.68
C GLY A 776 43.98 26.95 -40.38
N ILE A 777 44.13 25.70 -39.93
CA ILE A 777 45.43 25.06 -39.68
C ILE A 777 46.24 24.90 -40.97
N VAL A 778 45.63 24.45 -42.07
CA VAL A 778 46.29 24.24 -43.36
C VAL A 778 46.71 25.58 -43.97
N LYS A 779 45.85 26.60 -43.90
CA LYS A 779 46.18 27.98 -44.32
C LYS A 779 47.37 28.50 -43.52
N PHE A 780 47.32 28.35 -42.19
CA PHE A 780 48.42 28.68 -41.28
C PHE A 780 49.71 27.90 -41.59
N GLN A 781 49.62 26.62 -41.97
CA GLN A 781 50.78 25.82 -42.39
C GLN A 781 51.33 26.20 -43.77
N SER A 782 50.47 26.58 -44.73
CA SER A 782 50.90 27.01 -46.07
C SER A 782 51.66 28.34 -46.04
N GLU A 783 51.22 29.27 -45.19
CA GLU A 783 51.94 30.52 -44.92
C GLU A 783 53.27 30.25 -44.21
N ARG A 784 53.34 29.21 -43.37
CA ARG A 784 54.58 28.72 -42.73
C ARG A 784 55.55 28.03 -43.70
N LEU A 785 55.06 27.42 -44.79
CA LEU A 785 55.89 26.73 -45.80
C LEU A 785 56.55 27.73 -46.77
N LEU A 786 55.82 28.76 -47.20
CA LEU A 786 56.35 29.87 -48.02
C LEU A 786 57.37 30.73 -47.25
N ALA A 787 57.28 30.78 -45.92
CA ALA A 787 58.27 31.42 -45.06
C ALA A 787 59.61 30.66 -45.00
N LYS A 788 59.59 29.32 -45.15
CA LYS A 788 60.76 28.43 -45.08
C LYS A 788 61.71 28.53 -46.30
N GLU A 789 61.20 28.88 -47.49
CA GLU A 789 62.05 29.09 -48.68
C GLU A 789 62.88 30.38 -48.60
N ARG A 790 62.38 31.39 -47.87
CA ARG A 790 63.09 32.65 -47.59
C ARG A 790 64.19 32.48 -46.52
N GLU A 791 64.21 31.34 -45.83
CA GLU A 791 65.05 31.06 -44.66
C GLU A 791 66.46 30.55 -45.04
N ARG A 792 66.64 29.92 -46.21
CA ARG A 792 67.96 29.51 -46.74
C ARG A 792 68.93 30.67 -47.03
N ALA A 793 68.43 31.91 -47.09
CA ALA A 793 69.24 33.11 -47.29
C ALA A 793 69.66 33.80 -45.97
N ARG A 794 69.12 33.36 -44.81
CA ARG A 794 69.39 33.94 -43.48
C ARG A 794 70.29 33.09 -42.58
N GLU A 795 70.82 31.98 -43.09
CA GLU A 795 71.82 31.12 -42.42
C GLU A 795 73.15 31.80 -42.09
N LYS A 796 73.32 33.10 -42.38
CA LYS A 796 74.47 33.91 -41.95
C LYS A 796 74.27 34.69 -40.64
N GLU A 797 73.05 34.78 -40.10
CA GLU A 797 72.82 35.50 -38.82
C GLU A 797 72.64 34.51 -37.66
N LEU A 798 73.75 33.83 -37.42
CA LEU A 798 74.18 32.91 -36.37
C LEU A 798 73.87 33.32 -34.90
N ALA A 799 72.80 34.08 -34.64
CA ALA A 799 72.39 34.56 -33.32
C ALA A 799 70.99 34.07 -32.89
N GLN A 800 70.15 33.61 -33.83
CA GLN A 800 68.77 33.17 -33.50
C GLN A 800 68.66 31.76 -32.92
N ALA A 801 69.76 31.01 -32.85
CA ALA A 801 69.80 29.65 -32.26
C ALA A 801 69.55 29.62 -30.74
N LYS A 802 69.50 30.76 -30.04
CA LYS A 802 69.26 30.84 -28.58
C LYS A 802 67.82 31.17 -28.17
N GLU A 803 66.91 31.48 -29.09
CA GLU A 803 65.51 31.81 -28.75
C GLU A 803 64.54 30.63 -28.85
N ILE A 804 64.87 29.57 -29.58
CA ILE A 804 63.98 28.39 -29.77
C ILE A 804 63.85 27.56 -28.48
N GLU A 805 64.89 27.54 -27.63
CA GLU A 805 64.84 26.88 -26.32
C GLU A 805 63.85 27.59 -25.36
N LYS A 806 63.81 28.93 -25.40
CA LYS A 806 62.86 29.74 -24.61
C LYS A 806 61.41 29.56 -25.07
N ALA A 807 61.17 29.38 -26.37
CA ALA A 807 59.81 29.16 -26.90
C ALA A 807 59.27 27.76 -26.55
N TYR A 808 60.12 26.73 -26.53
CA TYR A 808 59.74 25.36 -26.16
C TYR A 808 59.34 25.23 -24.69
N HIS A 809 60.09 25.86 -23.78
CA HIS A 809 59.74 25.88 -22.35
C HIS A 809 58.49 26.71 -22.04
N LYS A 810 58.23 27.78 -22.80
CA LYS A 810 57.03 28.62 -22.65
C LYS A 810 55.76 27.94 -23.18
N LEU A 811 55.85 27.16 -24.26
CA LEU A 811 54.71 26.41 -24.79
C LEU A 811 54.27 25.28 -23.83
N LYS A 812 55.26 24.58 -23.24
CA LYS A 812 55.00 23.50 -22.27
C LYS A 812 54.42 24.02 -20.95
N SER A 813 54.85 25.19 -20.47
CA SER A 813 54.28 25.82 -19.26
C SER A 813 52.88 26.40 -19.50
N THR A 814 52.61 26.99 -20.67
CA THR A 814 51.26 27.48 -21.05
C THR A 814 50.26 26.34 -21.26
N GLN A 815 50.69 25.20 -21.81
CA GLN A 815 49.84 24.01 -21.96
C GLN A 815 49.51 23.37 -20.60
N ALA A 816 50.46 23.33 -19.66
CA ALA A 816 50.21 22.90 -18.30
C ALA A 816 49.27 23.85 -17.55
N GLN A 817 49.42 25.18 -17.73
CA GLN A 817 48.52 26.18 -17.15
C GLN A 817 47.10 26.12 -17.74
N LEU A 818 46.93 25.83 -19.04
CA LEU A 818 45.61 25.70 -19.67
C LEU A 818 44.88 24.43 -19.21
N ILE A 819 45.57 23.30 -19.13
CA ILE A 819 44.99 22.03 -18.63
C ILE A 819 44.64 22.16 -17.14
N GLN A 820 45.44 22.89 -16.35
CA GLN A 820 45.16 23.16 -14.95
C GLN A 820 44.01 24.17 -14.78
N SER A 821 43.90 25.19 -15.63
CA SER A 821 42.79 26.15 -15.65
C SER A 821 41.46 25.51 -16.08
N GLU A 822 41.48 24.59 -17.04
CA GLU A 822 40.30 23.86 -17.52
C GLU A 822 39.80 22.86 -16.46
N LYS A 823 40.73 22.17 -15.78
CA LYS A 823 40.40 21.33 -14.62
C LYS A 823 39.85 22.13 -13.45
N MET A 824 40.39 23.33 -13.16
CA MET A 824 39.90 24.18 -12.07
C MET A 824 38.57 24.84 -12.38
N ALA A 825 38.32 25.25 -13.64
CA ALA A 825 37.01 25.78 -14.05
C ALA A 825 35.92 24.69 -14.04
N SER A 826 36.23 23.50 -14.55
CA SER A 826 35.31 22.34 -14.54
C SER A 826 35.04 21.84 -13.11
N LEU A 827 36.07 21.75 -12.27
CA LEU A 827 35.90 21.43 -10.85
C LEU A 827 35.12 22.54 -10.13
N GLY A 828 35.27 23.79 -10.55
CA GLY A 828 34.58 24.96 -10.00
C GLY A 828 33.05 24.90 -10.13
N GLU A 829 32.56 24.69 -11.35
CA GLU A 829 31.12 24.56 -11.65
C GLU A 829 30.50 23.30 -11.03
N LEU A 830 31.16 22.14 -11.17
CA LEU A 830 30.67 20.88 -10.61
C LEU A 830 30.64 20.92 -9.08
N THR A 831 31.68 21.46 -8.44
CA THR A 831 31.74 21.59 -6.98
C THR A 831 30.66 22.53 -6.47
N ALA A 832 30.39 23.64 -7.17
CA ALA A 832 29.36 24.58 -6.76
C ALA A 832 27.94 23.99 -6.85
N GLY A 833 27.64 23.26 -7.94
CA GLY A 833 26.36 22.57 -8.11
C GLY A 833 26.16 21.44 -7.09
N ILE A 834 27.16 20.55 -6.96
CA ILE A 834 27.12 19.44 -6.00
C ILE A 834 27.04 19.94 -4.56
N ALA A 835 27.79 20.99 -4.22
CA ALA A 835 27.73 21.57 -2.88
C ALA A 835 26.34 22.14 -2.56
N HIS A 836 25.72 22.84 -3.51
CA HIS A 836 24.38 23.38 -3.32
C HIS A 836 23.31 22.27 -3.22
N GLU A 837 23.47 21.19 -3.98
CA GLU A 837 22.60 20.02 -3.92
C GLU A 837 22.81 19.16 -2.67
N ILE A 838 23.99 19.19 -2.04
CA ILE A 838 24.26 18.51 -0.76
C ILE A 838 23.84 19.38 0.44
N GLN A 839 23.98 20.70 0.37
CA GLN A 839 23.56 21.61 1.45
C GLN A 839 22.05 21.56 1.69
N ASN A 840 21.25 21.46 0.62
CA ASN A 840 19.79 21.40 0.73
C ASN A 840 19.31 20.22 1.62
N PRO A 841 19.63 18.94 1.33
CA PRO A 841 19.23 17.81 2.17
C PRO A 841 19.87 17.86 3.55
N LEU A 842 21.11 18.35 3.70
CA LEU A 842 21.75 18.50 5.02
C LEU A 842 21.01 19.51 5.91
N ASN A 843 20.52 20.61 5.34
CA ASN A 843 19.71 21.58 6.07
C ASN A 843 18.39 20.96 6.53
N PHE A 844 17.73 20.17 5.68
CA PHE A 844 16.53 19.44 6.09
C PHE A 844 16.82 18.42 7.20
N VAL A 845 17.88 17.62 7.07
CA VAL A 845 18.27 16.64 8.10
C VAL A 845 18.58 17.33 9.43
N ASN A 846 19.33 18.44 9.43
CA ASN A 846 19.64 19.19 10.64
C ASN A 846 18.37 19.80 11.27
N ASN A 847 17.51 20.44 10.47
CA ASN A 847 16.29 21.08 10.95
C ASN A 847 15.30 20.06 11.51
N PHE A 848 15.06 18.94 10.81
CA PHE A 848 14.17 17.90 11.32
C PHE A 848 14.73 17.23 12.56
N SER A 849 16.06 17.07 12.64
CA SER A 849 16.70 16.53 13.85
C SER A 849 16.55 17.47 15.05
N GLU A 850 16.62 18.78 14.82
CA GLU A 850 16.44 19.80 15.86
C GLU A 850 15.00 19.89 16.34
N VAL A 851 14.03 19.99 15.41
CA VAL A 851 12.59 19.99 15.75
C VAL A 851 12.18 18.69 16.43
N SER A 852 12.70 17.54 15.99
CA SER A 852 12.39 16.26 16.65
C SER A 852 12.97 16.20 18.07
N ALA A 853 14.11 16.84 18.33
CA ALA A 853 14.67 16.91 19.68
C ALA A 853 13.83 17.84 20.58
N GLU A 854 13.30 18.93 20.04
CA GLU A 854 12.34 19.80 20.74
C GLU A 854 11.04 19.05 21.07
N LEU A 855 10.48 18.29 20.13
CA LEU A 855 9.29 17.45 20.38
C LEU A 855 9.51 16.39 21.46
N VAL A 856 10.72 15.81 21.54
CA VAL A 856 11.07 14.88 22.62
C VAL A 856 11.09 15.58 23.98
N GLU A 857 11.56 16.82 24.04
CA GLU A 857 11.50 17.63 25.27
C GLU A 857 10.07 18.04 25.62
N GLU A 858 9.22 18.41 24.65
CA GLU A 858 7.80 18.69 24.89
C GLU A 858 7.05 17.46 25.45
N ILE A 859 7.35 16.25 24.92
CA ILE A 859 6.81 14.99 25.45
C ILE A 859 7.27 14.79 26.91
N ARG A 860 8.54 15.09 27.23
CA ARG A 860 9.05 15.01 28.60
C ARG A 860 8.36 15.98 29.54
N GLU A 861 8.18 17.23 29.13
CA GLU A 861 7.51 18.28 29.90
C GLU A 861 6.04 17.91 30.18
N ALA A 862 5.27 17.55 29.14
CA ALA A 862 3.87 17.14 29.29
C ALA A 862 3.70 15.91 30.20
N ARG A 863 4.66 14.99 30.18
CA ARG A 863 4.67 13.83 31.09
C ARG A 863 5.03 14.23 32.52
N SER A 864 5.99 15.14 32.71
CA SER A 864 6.35 15.67 34.02
C SER A 864 5.14 16.32 34.70
N GLU A 865 4.39 17.17 33.97
CA GLU A 865 3.16 17.79 34.48
C GLU A 865 2.09 16.74 34.85
N ARG A 866 1.93 15.71 34.01
CA ARG A 866 0.99 14.60 34.28
C ARG A 866 1.39 13.78 35.52
N ARG A 867 2.68 13.62 35.78
CA ARG A 867 3.23 12.92 36.95
C ARG A 867 3.02 13.73 38.22
N GLU A 868 3.22 15.04 38.18
CA GLU A 868 2.90 15.94 39.30
C GLU A 868 1.40 15.91 39.64
N ALA A 869 0.52 15.90 38.64
CA ALA A 869 -0.93 15.79 38.84
C ALA A 869 -1.39 14.44 39.45
N LYS A 870 -0.59 13.38 39.33
CA LYS A 870 -0.85 12.04 39.90
C LYS A 870 -0.11 11.75 41.21
N GLY A 871 0.55 12.74 41.82
CA GLY A 871 1.24 12.57 43.11
C GLY A 871 2.62 11.91 43.03
N GLY A 872 3.25 11.90 41.85
CA GLY A 872 4.68 11.56 41.69
C GLY A 872 5.04 10.07 41.70
N MET A 873 4.08 9.14 41.60
CA MET A 873 4.40 7.71 41.44
C MET A 873 4.85 7.40 40.02
N ARG A 874 6.02 6.76 39.87
CA ARG A 874 6.53 6.17 38.63
C ARG A 874 6.10 4.70 38.57
N ASP A 875 5.63 4.23 37.41
CA ASP A 875 5.48 2.80 37.13
C ASP A 875 6.67 2.26 36.30
N GLU A 876 6.76 0.94 36.11
CA GLU A 876 7.85 0.32 35.35
C GLU A 876 7.83 0.71 33.86
N ASN A 877 6.67 1.09 33.31
CA ASN A 877 6.54 1.53 31.93
C ASN A 877 7.07 2.97 31.76
N ASP A 878 6.89 3.82 32.78
CA ASP A 878 7.42 5.19 32.83
C ASP A 878 8.95 5.22 32.70
N GLU A 879 9.66 4.30 33.36
CA GLU A 879 11.12 4.21 33.32
C GLU A 879 11.64 3.74 31.96
N MET A 880 11.01 2.69 31.39
CA MET A 880 11.36 2.18 30.06
C MET A 880 11.12 3.23 28.96
N GLU A 881 10.00 3.95 29.04
CA GLU A 881 9.69 5.01 28.06
C GLU A 881 10.62 6.22 28.19
N ASP A 882 11.05 6.59 29.41
CA ASP A 882 12.03 7.68 29.61
C ASP A 882 13.42 7.31 29.06
N GLU A 883 13.83 6.05 29.18
CA GLU A 883 15.06 5.51 28.57
C GLU A 883 15.00 5.58 27.04
N ILE A 884 13.89 5.17 26.43
CA ILE A 884 13.69 5.26 24.98
C ILE A 884 13.73 6.71 24.50
N LEU A 885 13.09 7.64 25.22
CA LEU A 885 13.14 9.08 24.87
C LEU A 885 14.56 9.65 24.98
N GLU A 886 15.35 9.19 25.94
CA GLU A 886 16.77 9.58 26.06
C GLU A 886 17.59 9.04 24.89
N ASP A 887 17.40 7.79 24.50
CA ASP A 887 18.07 7.18 23.36
C ASP A 887 17.72 7.90 22.04
N ILE A 888 16.44 8.24 21.84
CA ILE A 888 15.99 9.00 20.68
C ILE A 888 16.66 10.38 20.66
N LYS A 889 16.68 11.09 21.80
CA LYS A 889 17.35 12.40 21.89
C LYS A 889 18.84 12.31 21.56
N GLN A 890 19.56 11.35 22.13
CA GLN A 890 20.99 11.16 21.88
C GLN A 890 21.27 10.82 20.41
N ASN A 891 20.39 10.05 19.76
CA ASN A 891 20.50 9.77 18.33
C ASN A 891 20.30 11.04 17.48
N LEU A 892 19.31 11.86 17.83
CA LEU A 892 19.07 13.15 17.15
C LEU A 892 20.25 14.12 17.33
N GLU A 893 20.83 14.22 18.53
CA GLU A 893 22.03 15.06 18.75
C GLU A 893 23.23 14.59 17.91
N LYS A 894 23.42 13.27 17.76
CA LYS A 894 24.46 12.70 16.88
C LYS A 894 24.20 13.01 15.41
N ILE A 895 22.96 12.90 14.95
CA ILE A 895 22.56 13.24 13.57
C ILE A 895 22.87 14.72 13.30
N GLN A 896 22.46 15.61 14.21
CA GLN A 896 22.72 17.05 14.07
C GLN A 896 24.23 17.37 14.09
N HIS A 897 25.01 16.71 14.94
CA HIS A 897 26.47 16.88 14.99
C HIS A 897 27.15 16.48 13.66
N HIS A 898 26.77 15.32 13.12
CA HIS A 898 27.32 14.84 11.85
C HIS A 898 26.82 15.64 10.65
N GLY A 899 25.57 16.11 10.66
CA GLY A 899 25.03 16.99 9.62
C GLY A 899 25.72 18.36 9.58
N LYS A 900 25.97 19.00 10.74
CA LYS A 900 26.74 20.25 10.82
C LYS A 900 28.19 20.08 10.34
N ARG A 901 28.80 18.91 10.59
CA ARG A 901 30.13 18.58 10.08
C ARG A 901 30.16 18.46 8.56
N ALA A 902 29.18 17.80 7.97
CA ALA A 902 29.07 17.68 6.52
C ALA A 902 28.89 19.07 5.87
N ASP A 903 28.09 19.96 6.46
CA ASP A 903 27.94 21.35 5.98
C ASP A 903 29.28 22.12 5.99
N ALA A 904 30.09 21.98 7.02
CA ALA A 904 31.42 22.62 7.08
C ALA A 904 32.39 22.11 6.01
N ILE A 905 32.34 20.82 5.67
CA ILE A 905 33.17 20.23 4.60
C ILE A 905 32.73 20.77 3.25
N VAL A 906 31.43 20.82 2.99
CA VAL A 906 30.85 21.31 1.74
C VAL A 906 31.16 22.79 1.53
N LYS A 907 31.04 23.62 2.59
CA LYS A 907 31.46 25.02 2.57
C LYS A 907 32.95 25.19 2.25
N GLY A 908 33.83 24.38 2.84
CA GLY A 908 35.27 24.39 2.52
C GLY A 908 35.57 24.00 1.07
N MET A 909 34.77 23.10 0.49
CA MET A 909 34.87 22.71 -0.92
C MET A 909 34.45 23.85 -1.87
N LEU A 910 33.36 24.56 -1.53
CA LEU A 910 32.91 25.77 -2.24
C LEU A 910 33.95 26.90 -2.21
N GLU A 911 34.61 27.11 -1.08
CA GLU A 911 35.66 28.14 -0.99
C GLU A 911 36.87 27.82 -1.88
N HIS A 912 37.25 26.55 -1.98
CA HIS A 912 38.33 26.10 -2.88
C HIS A 912 37.98 26.36 -4.36
N SER A 913 36.72 26.16 -4.73
CA SER A 913 36.21 26.35 -6.09
C SER A 913 36.21 27.81 -6.59
N LYS A 914 36.15 28.79 -5.67
CA LYS A 914 36.01 30.23 -5.98
C LYS A 914 37.34 31.00 -6.03
N SER A 915 38.47 30.30 -5.95
CA SER A 915 39.80 30.91 -5.92
C SER A 915 40.13 31.51 -7.30
N GLY A 916 40.37 32.83 -7.38
CA GLY A 916 40.86 33.49 -8.60
C GLY A 916 39.90 34.45 -9.32
N SER A 917 38.75 34.83 -8.75
CA SER A 917 37.80 35.77 -9.39
C SER A 917 37.91 37.24 -8.91
N GLY A 918 38.94 37.60 -8.14
CA GLY A 918 39.11 38.95 -7.61
C GLY A 918 39.92 39.87 -8.53
N GLU A 919 39.59 41.16 -8.57
CA GLU A 919 40.43 42.17 -9.23
C GLU A 919 41.71 42.40 -8.42
N LYS A 920 42.84 42.53 -9.12
CA LYS A 920 44.11 42.86 -8.49
C LYS A 920 44.10 44.33 -8.08
N GLU A 921 44.43 44.60 -6.82
CA GLU A 921 44.54 45.95 -6.29
C GLU A 921 45.93 46.21 -5.71
N LEU A 922 46.39 47.45 -5.84
CA LEU A 922 47.70 47.88 -5.39
C LEU A 922 47.76 47.93 -3.84
N THR A 923 48.31 46.88 -3.24
CA THR A 923 48.18 46.60 -1.80
C THR A 923 49.51 46.74 -1.05
N ASN A 924 49.46 47.27 0.17
CA ASN A 924 50.60 47.24 1.10
C ASN A 924 50.60 45.92 1.89
N LEU A 925 51.56 45.04 1.60
CA LEU A 925 51.66 43.72 2.23
C LEU A 925 51.97 43.77 3.73
N ASN A 926 52.74 44.75 4.20
CA ASN A 926 53.05 44.87 5.64
C ASN A 926 51.78 45.20 6.44
N THR A 927 50.95 46.10 5.92
CA THR A 927 49.65 46.41 6.51
C THR A 927 48.75 45.17 6.52
N LEU A 928 48.68 44.46 5.40
CA LEU A 928 47.87 43.26 5.26
C LEU A 928 48.28 42.14 6.21
N ALA A 929 49.58 41.84 6.28
CA ALA A 929 50.14 40.82 7.17
C ALA A 929 49.84 41.14 8.64
N LYS A 930 49.94 42.41 9.04
CA LYS A 930 49.63 42.85 10.39
C LYS A 930 48.12 42.75 10.71
N GLU A 931 47.25 43.12 9.78
CA GLU A 931 45.79 43.02 9.93
C GLU A 931 45.37 41.55 10.19
N TYR A 932 45.82 40.63 9.33
CA TYR A 932 45.43 39.22 9.44
C TYR A 932 46.11 38.49 10.61
N LEU A 933 47.32 38.89 11.00
CA LEU A 933 47.95 38.41 12.25
C LEU A 933 47.12 38.78 13.47
N ASN A 934 46.67 40.03 13.56
CA ASN A 934 45.83 40.51 14.66
C ASN A 934 44.46 39.81 14.69
N LEU A 935 43.84 39.62 13.52
CA LEU A 935 42.56 38.93 13.40
C LEU A 935 42.67 37.47 13.89
N ALA A 936 43.70 36.75 13.44
CA ALA A 936 43.97 35.39 13.87
C ALA A 936 44.23 35.32 15.40
N TYR A 937 44.96 36.29 15.95
CA TYR A 937 45.27 36.34 17.37
C TYR A 937 44.03 36.58 18.25
N GLN A 938 43.12 37.46 17.82
CA GLN A 938 41.84 37.66 18.51
C GLN A 938 41.00 36.36 18.52
N GLY A 939 40.94 35.67 17.38
CA GLY A 939 40.24 34.38 17.27
C GLY A 939 40.85 33.30 18.17
N PHE A 940 42.18 33.27 18.29
CA PHE A 940 42.88 32.37 19.20
C PHE A 940 42.55 32.67 20.67
N LYS A 941 42.63 33.94 21.09
CA LYS A 941 42.38 34.36 22.48
C LYS A 941 40.94 34.11 22.95
N ALA A 942 39.96 34.18 22.05
CA ALA A 942 38.57 33.86 22.36
C ALA A 942 38.36 32.38 22.73
N LYS A 943 39.17 31.47 22.17
CA LYS A 943 39.08 30.02 22.40
C LYS A 943 39.99 29.53 23.53
N ASN A 944 41.12 30.19 23.79
CA ASN A 944 42.10 29.79 24.79
C ASN A 944 42.33 30.93 25.80
N LYS A 945 41.54 30.98 26.87
CA LYS A 945 41.54 32.08 27.85
C LYS A 945 42.85 32.23 28.64
N ASP A 946 43.63 31.15 28.79
CA ASP A 946 44.83 31.09 29.64
C ASP A 946 46.16 30.99 28.86
N GLY A 947 46.15 30.99 27.52
CA GLY A 947 47.35 30.86 26.69
C GLY A 947 47.92 32.20 26.23
N GLU A 948 49.13 32.54 26.66
CA GLU A 948 49.88 33.71 26.14
C GLU A 948 50.89 33.30 25.07
N ILE A 949 50.72 33.79 23.84
CA ILE A 949 51.68 33.64 22.74
C ILE A 949 52.34 34.99 22.44
N GLN A 950 53.67 35.01 22.39
CA GLN A 950 54.43 36.21 22.03
C GLN A 950 54.38 36.43 20.51
N LEU A 951 53.87 37.58 20.08
CA LEU A 951 53.87 37.98 18.67
C LEU A 951 55.11 38.81 18.36
N ILE A 952 55.90 38.37 17.38
CA ILE A 952 57.09 39.08 16.91
C ILE A 952 56.83 39.51 15.46
N THR A 953 57.01 40.79 15.14
CA THR A 953 56.85 41.29 13.77
C THR A 953 58.11 41.99 13.30
N ASP A 954 58.66 41.58 12.16
CA ASP A 954 59.84 42.19 11.53
C ASP A 954 59.53 42.55 10.07
N PHE A 955 58.98 43.75 9.87
CA PHE A 955 58.52 44.19 8.57
C PHE A 955 59.53 45.15 7.93
N ASP A 956 60.03 44.78 6.75
CA ASP A 956 60.92 45.62 5.97
C ASP A 956 60.16 46.85 5.41
N SER A 957 60.59 48.04 5.81
CA SER A 957 59.94 49.31 5.46
C SER A 957 60.17 49.73 4.00
N SER A 958 61.06 49.05 3.28
CA SER A 958 61.38 49.31 1.87
C SER A 958 60.50 48.54 0.88
N LEU A 959 59.50 47.78 1.34
CA LEU A 959 58.58 47.05 0.47
C LEU A 959 57.72 48.01 -0.39
N PRO A 960 57.68 47.85 -1.73
CA PRO A 960 56.74 48.58 -2.57
C PRO A 960 55.33 48.00 -2.42
N LYS A 961 54.32 48.77 -2.83
CA LYS A 961 52.96 48.23 -3.01
C LYS A 961 52.94 47.35 -4.26
N ILE A 962 52.22 46.24 -4.19
CA ILE A 962 52.12 45.27 -5.30
C ILE A 962 50.67 45.02 -5.69
N GLU A 963 50.43 44.72 -6.97
CA GLU A 963 49.12 44.37 -7.49
C GLU A 963 48.79 42.90 -7.17
N ILE A 964 47.93 42.70 -6.17
CA ILE A 964 47.49 41.38 -5.71
C ILE A 964 45.98 41.40 -5.45
N VAL A 965 45.37 40.22 -5.42
CA VAL A 965 44.01 40.09 -4.91
C VAL A 965 44.09 40.06 -3.38
N ARG A 966 43.84 41.21 -2.74
CA ARG A 966 44.02 41.40 -1.29
C ARG A 966 43.29 40.36 -0.44
N SER A 967 42.06 40.01 -0.84
CA SER A 967 41.24 39.01 -0.12
C SER A 967 41.87 37.61 -0.17
N ASP A 968 42.45 37.21 -1.30
CA ASP A 968 43.06 35.88 -1.47
C ASP A 968 44.37 35.76 -0.70
N ILE A 969 45.24 36.77 -0.76
CA ILE A 969 46.46 36.79 0.08
C ILE A 969 46.10 36.89 1.57
N GLY A 970 45.03 37.61 1.92
CA GLY A 970 44.49 37.64 3.28
C GLY A 970 44.11 36.26 3.81
N LYS A 971 43.43 35.44 3.00
CA LYS A 971 43.08 34.04 3.35
C LYS A 971 44.32 33.17 3.57
N VAL A 972 45.34 33.32 2.71
CA VAL A 972 46.61 32.59 2.85
C VAL A 972 47.24 32.87 4.20
N LEU A 973 47.36 34.16 4.54
CA LEU A 973 47.94 34.62 5.80
C LEU A 973 47.13 34.12 6.99
N LEU A 974 45.80 34.24 6.93
CA LEU A 974 44.91 33.78 7.99
C LEU A 974 45.06 32.27 8.25
N ASN A 975 45.05 31.45 7.19
CA ASN A 975 45.17 30.00 7.31
C ASN A 975 46.51 29.56 7.92
N ILE A 976 47.61 30.17 7.50
CA ILE A 976 48.95 29.82 7.99
C ILE A 976 49.15 30.29 9.43
N VAL A 977 48.71 31.51 9.75
CA VAL A 977 48.83 32.05 11.12
C VAL A 977 47.95 31.28 12.10
N ILE A 978 46.72 30.88 11.72
CA ILE A 978 45.87 30.03 12.57
C ILE A 978 46.54 28.68 12.83
N ASN A 979 47.16 28.07 11.81
CA ASN A 979 47.89 26.82 11.97
C ASN A 979 49.11 26.99 12.90
N ALA A 980 49.85 28.11 12.80
CA ALA A 980 50.96 28.43 13.69
C ALA A 980 50.51 28.59 15.16
N PHE A 981 49.40 29.28 15.42
CA PHE A 981 48.84 29.40 16.78
C PHE A 981 48.33 28.08 17.34
N GLN A 982 47.78 27.20 16.49
CA GLN A 982 47.34 25.88 16.93
C GLN A 982 48.53 24.98 17.25
N ALA A 983 49.54 24.94 16.37
CA ALA A 983 50.75 24.14 16.56
C ALA A 983 51.49 24.52 17.85
N THR A 984 51.59 25.81 18.17
CA THR A 984 52.26 26.30 19.39
C THR A 984 51.48 26.04 20.68
N ASN A 985 50.18 25.73 20.60
CA ASN A 985 49.31 25.49 21.74
C ASN A 985 48.95 24.00 21.93
N GLU A 986 49.38 23.11 21.02
CA GLU A 986 49.19 21.66 21.17
C GLU A 986 50.23 21.06 22.14
N PRO A 987 49.81 20.32 23.19
CA PRO A 987 50.75 19.59 24.04
C PRO A 987 51.39 18.47 23.21
N SER A 988 52.70 18.57 22.97
CA SER A 988 53.49 17.54 22.29
C SER A 988 53.22 16.18 22.93
N LYS A 989 52.52 15.28 22.21
CA LYS A 989 52.27 13.91 22.65
C LYS A 989 53.61 13.22 22.93
N GLY A 990 54.00 13.13 24.19
CA GLY A 990 55.16 12.38 24.67
C GLY A 990 56.42 13.17 25.03
N LEU A 991 56.42 14.51 24.94
CA LEU A 991 57.53 15.35 25.45
C LEU A 991 57.00 16.24 26.57
N LYS A 992 57.59 16.16 27.78
CA LYS A 992 57.26 17.07 28.89
C LYS A 992 57.49 18.52 28.42
N PRO A 993 56.59 19.47 28.74
CA PRO A 993 56.81 20.88 28.47
C PRO A 993 58.16 21.27 29.10
N LEU A 994 59.09 21.79 28.30
CA LEU A 994 60.31 22.37 28.83
C LEU A 994 59.92 23.50 29.78
N GLU A 995 60.34 23.45 31.05
CA GLU A 995 60.16 24.55 32.00
C GLU A 995 60.75 25.83 31.37
N GLY A 996 59.89 26.82 31.11
CA GLY A 996 60.27 28.08 30.44
C GLY A 996 59.99 28.17 28.94
N PHE A 997 59.29 27.20 28.32
CA PHE A 997 58.84 27.30 26.94
C PHE A 997 57.84 28.45 26.75
N LYS A 998 58.24 29.51 26.03
CA LYS A 998 57.37 30.62 25.65
C LYS A 998 56.97 30.46 24.19
N PRO A 999 55.69 30.19 23.88
CA PRO A 999 55.26 30.07 22.49
C PRO A 999 55.38 31.43 21.81
N PHE A 1000 55.95 31.45 20.61
CA PHE A 1000 56.01 32.66 19.79
C PHE A 1000 55.63 32.36 18.35
N VAL A 1001 55.04 33.36 17.71
CA VAL A 1001 54.82 33.37 16.26
C VAL A 1001 55.44 34.66 15.71
N THR A 1002 56.35 34.49 14.77
CA THR A 1002 57.05 35.58 14.09
C THR A 1002 56.50 35.75 12.69
N VAL A 1003 56.10 36.97 12.32
CA VAL A 1003 55.76 37.31 10.93
C VAL A 1003 56.75 38.37 10.44
N SER A 1004 57.48 38.06 9.37
CA SER A 1004 58.45 38.96 8.78
C SER A 1004 58.23 39.18 7.29
N THR A 1005 58.68 40.32 6.78
CA THR A 1005 58.69 40.60 5.34
C THR A 1005 60.06 41.12 4.89
N LYS A 1006 60.49 40.75 3.69
CA LYS A 1006 61.75 41.19 3.08
C LYS A 1006 61.58 41.51 1.60
N ASN A 1007 62.18 42.60 1.16
CA ASN A 1007 62.31 42.93 -0.26
C ASN A 1007 63.59 42.28 -0.84
N LEU A 1008 63.44 41.35 -1.78
CA LEU A 1008 64.56 40.65 -2.44
C LEU A 1008 64.92 41.27 -3.80
N GLY A 1009 64.32 42.41 -4.16
CA GLY A 1009 64.57 43.14 -5.40
C GLY A 1009 63.65 42.72 -6.54
N ASP A 1010 63.67 41.44 -6.94
CA ASP A 1010 62.78 40.88 -7.98
C ASP A 1010 61.53 40.18 -7.39
N LYS A 1011 61.54 39.93 -6.07
CA LYS A 1011 60.44 39.29 -5.32
C LYS A 1011 60.30 39.89 -3.93
N ILE A 1012 59.11 39.76 -3.36
CA ILE A 1012 58.85 40.00 -1.94
C ILE A 1012 58.71 38.66 -1.23
N GLN A 1013 59.32 38.53 -0.05
CA GLN A 1013 59.17 37.37 0.82
C GLN A 1013 58.38 37.74 2.07
N ILE A 1014 57.40 36.92 2.43
CA ILE A 1014 56.70 36.91 3.72
C ILE A 1014 57.08 35.60 4.41
N SER A 1015 57.59 35.67 5.64
CA SER A 1015 57.88 34.48 6.44
C SER A 1015 57.04 34.44 7.70
N ILE A 1016 56.40 33.30 7.97
CA ILE A 1016 55.61 33.04 9.18
C ILE A 1016 56.26 31.86 9.90
N SER A 1017 56.88 32.11 11.04
CA SER A 1017 57.60 31.12 11.83
C SER A 1017 56.97 30.93 13.20
N ASP A 1018 56.87 29.68 13.65
CA ASP A 1018 56.42 29.29 14.97
C ASP A 1018 57.42 28.34 15.64
N ASN A 1019 57.38 28.25 16.97
CA ASN A 1019 58.22 27.34 17.74
C ASN A 1019 57.50 26.08 18.25
N GLY A 1020 56.41 25.67 17.59
CA GLY A 1020 55.64 24.47 17.91
C GLY A 1020 56.38 23.15 17.63
N PRO A 1021 55.68 22.00 17.63
CA PRO A 1021 56.30 20.67 17.54
C PRO A 1021 56.97 20.38 16.18
N GLY A 1022 56.82 21.25 15.18
CA GLY A 1022 57.35 21.03 13.83
C GLY A 1022 56.59 19.95 13.05
N ILE A 1023 56.86 19.89 11.74
CA ILE A 1023 56.26 18.96 10.80
C ILE A 1023 57.28 17.84 10.51
N PRO A 1024 56.95 16.55 10.76
CA PRO A 1024 57.82 15.43 10.42
C PRO A 1024 58.14 15.36 8.93
N GLU A 1025 59.38 15.00 8.60
CA GLU A 1025 59.89 14.98 7.22
C GLU A 1025 59.06 14.08 6.29
N ALA A 1026 58.55 12.95 6.81
CA ALA A 1026 57.74 12.00 6.06
C ALA A 1026 56.38 12.55 5.54
N ILE A 1027 55.87 13.62 6.14
CA ILE A 1027 54.58 14.22 5.75
C ILE A 1027 54.70 15.62 5.17
N ARG A 1028 55.90 16.20 5.14
CA ARG A 1028 56.17 17.57 4.67
C ARG A 1028 55.65 17.83 3.25
N ASP A 1029 55.83 16.88 2.33
CA ASP A 1029 55.35 17.01 0.95
C ASP A 1029 53.84 16.77 0.79
N LYS A 1030 53.18 16.23 1.82
CA LYS A 1030 51.75 15.90 1.81
C LYS A 1030 50.88 17.01 2.39
N ILE A 1031 51.44 17.96 3.14
CA ILE A 1031 50.66 18.99 3.86
C ILE A 1031 49.89 19.94 2.94
N PHE A 1032 50.31 20.06 1.68
CA PHE A 1032 49.63 20.86 0.65
C PHE A 1032 48.65 20.04 -0.20
N GLN A 1033 48.51 18.74 0.05
CA GLN A 1033 47.52 17.92 -0.63
C GLN A 1033 46.11 18.20 -0.07
N PRO A 1034 45.08 18.35 -0.92
CA PRO A 1034 43.70 18.53 -0.45
C PRO A 1034 43.26 17.39 0.49
N PHE A 1035 42.51 17.74 1.53
CA PHE A 1035 41.99 16.83 2.57
C PHE A 1035 43.03 16.18 3.48
N PHE A 1036 44.31 16.49 3.32
CA PHE A 1036 45.34 16.01 4.23
C PHE A 1036 45.30 16.75 5.57
N THR A 1037 45.18 16.03 6.68
CA THR A 1037 45.23 16.59 8.04
C THR A 1037 45.87 15.60 9.00
N THR A 1038 46.70 16.11 9.91
CA THR A 1038 47.29 15.34 11.02
C THR A 1038 46.45 15.37 12.28
N LYS A 1039 45.36 16.16 12.28
CA LYS A 1039 44.46 16.32 13.43
C LYS A 1039 43.50 15.12 13.55
N PRO A 1040 43.03 14.79 14.77
CA PRO A 1040 42.01 13.76 14.97
C PRO A 1040 40.76 13.99 14.11
N ALA A 1041 40.06 12.90 13.78
CA ALA A 1041 38.83 12.96 12.99
C ALA A 1041 37.83 13.95 13.62
N GLY A 1042 37.44 14.98 12.86
CA GLY A 1042 36.50 16.02 13.30
C GLY A 1042 37.13 17.37 13.69
N GLN A 1043 38.47 17.50 13.76
CA GLN A 1043 39.13 18.76 14.18
C GLN A 1043 39.81 19.55 13.04
N GLY A 1044 39.73 19.09 11.79
CA GLY A 1044 40.27 19.80 10.63
C GLY A 1044 39.72 19.28 9.31
N THR A 1045 39.52 20.18 8.34
CA THR A 1045 39.04 19.85 6.98
C THR A 1045 40.16 19.44 6.03
N GLY A 1046 41.42 19.78 6.32
CA GLY A 1046 42.58 19.50 5.46
C GLY A 1046 42.62 20.30 4.16
N LEU A 1047 41.79 21.35 4.02
CA LEU A 1047 41.69 22.15 2.79
C LEU A 1047 42.40 23.51 2.85
N GLY A 1048 42.73 24.00 4.04
CA GLY A 1048 43.26 25.36 4.23
C GLY A 1048 44.65 25.58 3.62
N LEU A 1049 45.58 24.63 3.80
CA LEU A 1049 46.95 24.73 3.28
C LEU A 1049 47.02 24.46 1.77
N SER A 1050 46.24 23.51 1.26
CA SER A 1050 46.15 23.27 -0.19
C SER A 1050 45.59 24.50 -0.92
N LEU A 1051 44.56 25.15 -0.35
CA LEU A 1051 44.04 26.41 -0.86
C LEU A 1051 45.10 27.51 -0.84
N SER A 1052 45.87 27.62 0.25
CA SER A 1052 46.95 28.60 0.34
C SER A 1052 48.01 28.39 -0.74
N TYR A 1053 48.34 27.13 -1.06
CA TYR A 1053 49.29 26.78 -2.12
C TYR A 1053 48.81 27.24 -3.50
N ASP A 1054 47.55 26.94 -3.83
CA ASP A 1054 46.97 27.29 -5.13
C ASP A 1054 46.84 28.81 -5.31
N ILE A 1055 46.44 29.54 -4.27
CA ILE A 1055 46.36 31.01 -4.31
C ILE A 1055 47.73 31.63 -4.60
N ILE A 1056 48.79 31.18 -3.92
CA ILE A 1056 50.14 31.72 -4.13
C ILE A 1056 50.66 31.40 -5.53
N LYS A 1057 50.42 30.18 -6.03
CA LYS A 1057 50.76 29.81 -7.42
C LYS A 1057 50.00 30.63 -8.45
N ALA A 1058 48.71 30.94 -8.21
CA ALA A 1058 47.92 31.82 -9.07
C ALA A 1058 48.46 33.26 -9.13
N HIS A 1059 49.11 33.72 -8.06
CA HIS A 1059 49.80 35.01 -8.02
C HIS A 1059 51.23 34.96 -8.59
N GLY A 1060 51.63 33.85 -9.23
CA GLY A 1060 52.98 33.65 -9.77
C GLY A 1060 54.06 33.47 -8.71
N GLY A 1061 53.65 33.27 -7.45
CA GLY A 1061 54.52 33.11 -6.31
C GLY A 1061 54.87 31.65 -5.99
N GLU A 1062 55.64 31.48 -4.93
CA GLU A 1062 56.02 30.18 -4.39
C GLU A 1062 55.81 30.17 -2.87
N ILE A 1063 55.25 29.07 -2.37
CA ILE A 1063 55.17 28.80 -0.94
C ILE A 1063 56.02 27.56 -0.63
N SER A 1064 56.89 27.68 0.35
CA SER A 1064 57.70 26.59 0.87
C SER A 1064 57.59 26.55 2.39
N VAL A 1065 57.95 25.40 2.96
CA VAL A 1065 57.94 25.19 4.40
C VAL A 1065 59.29 24.66 4.82
N GLU A 1066 59.91 25.25 5.82
CA GLU A 1066 61.10 24.75 6.50
C GLU A 1066 60.70 24.32 7.91
N SER A 1067 60.88 23.05 8.22
CA SER A 1067 60.49 22.54 9.54
C SER A 1067 61.39 21.39 9.96
N SER A 1068 61.57 21.27 11.27
CA SER A 1068 62.23 20.14 11.90
C SER A 1068 61.46 19.76 13.15
N GLU A 1069 61.25 18.47 13.35
CA GLU A 1069 60.51 17.95 14.50
C GLU A 1069 61.16 18.42 15.82
N GLY A 1070 60.33 19.00 16.68
CA GLY A 1070 60.73 19.60 17.97
C GLY A 1070 61.35 21.00 17.90
N LYS A 1071 61.49 21.62 16.71
CA LYS A 1071 62.14 22.94 16.54
C LYS A 1071 61.26 24.03 15.94
N GLY A 1072 60.00 23.74 15.60
CA GLY A 1072 59.08 24.69 14.98
C GLY A 1072 58.97 24.58 13.46
N THR A 1073 58.17 25.46 12.88
CA THR A 1073 57.86 25.50 11.44
C THR A 1073 57.97 26.93 10.94
N GLU A 1074 58.58 27.11 9.77
CA GLU A 1074 58.63 28.37 9.05
C GLU A 1074 58.02 28.20 7.66
N PHE A 1075 56.92 28.91 7.39
CA PHE A 1075 56.34 29.01 6.07
C PHE A 1075 56.87 30.26 5.36
N ILE A 1076 57.47 30.06 4.19
CA ILE A 1076 58.07 31.11 3.38
C ILE A 1076 57.21 31.29 2.12
N ILE A 1077 56.65 32.48 1.95
CA ILE A 1077 55.85 32.87 0.80
C ILE A 1077 56.62 33.90 -0.01
N GLN A 1078 56.90 33.63 -1.28
CA GLN A 1078 57.56 34.55 -2.20
C GLN A 1078 56.61 34.96 -3.32
N ILE A 1079 56.43 36.26 -3.53
CA ILE A 1079 55.56 36.82 -4.58
C ILE A 1079 56.42 37.71 -5.50
N PRO A 1080 56.38 37.54 -6.83
CA PRO A 1080 57.20 38.33 -7.75
C PRO A 1080 56.75 39.80 -7.84
N LEU A 1081 57.74 40.69 -7.99
CA LEU A 1081 57.53 42.10 -8.34
C LEU A 1081 57.44 42.18 -9.86
N VAL A 1082 56.23 42.05 -10.41
CA VAL A 1082 55.99 42.14 -11.86
C VAL A 1082 55.79 43.58 -12.29
#